data_AF-A0A2E9NQ74-F1
#
_entry.id   AF-A0A2E9NQ74-F1
#
_cell.length_a   1.000
_cell.length_b   1.000
_cell.length_c   1.000
_cell.angle_alpha   90.00
_cell.angle_beta   90.00
_cell.angle_gamma   90.00
#
_symmetry.space_group_name_H-M   'P 1'
#
loop_
_entity.id
_entity.type
_entity.pdbx_description
1 polymer ?
#
loop_
_entity_poly.entity_id
_entity_poly.type
_entity_poly.pdbx_seq_one_letter_code
_entity_poly.pdbx_strand_id
1 'polypeptide(L)'
;MSMLGLHPLDAAILLGYLVLILWIGHRVGARTQNRNEFFLAGRRLGGFYQFFLNFGTSTNADQAVAVSREIYRQGIGGMWIQYLVLFITPFYWFQTLFFRRVRLTTIGDYFTERFQSPCLGGAFAIFILLVSIVGGGAGFMVAGKTFMAVTPKVEAEWTADEREQVLAFREFRELSDRLESGLTTAERGRWEELNERNKLGQLVSFASHTDPLVFYIVFALVVSVYTMLGGFRAAAVTDAIQGALIVLFSLILIPIGLSRIGGFAGLHATVPDFMFDLFGSAALSDYGGPTIVAMILANLVSIIAVATGMQTAGSARDEMTARLGMIGGMFFKRFIMLFWALAGLLAIGLYAGDLHDPDLIWGYMTRDLLAPGAIGLMMVGVLAANMSTLDATSVSYSALFIRNLYEPLRPGRTEAHYLMIGRLVIPLTLAGGVLVAVFVNDLLELFRYFISIPAIFGASIWLGFIWRGLTRMAVMLQVVICVAIYAIIPNLFAAMDWSRHDPGFLAMTRAQTIEVDEPALATDVAAGRALRVGESIARVREVPPAAIFFDQVARENPADPASPRVGLGRFNAEIWVLSWFGFDFRETSRSWLVALRFFFDALFPFVLLFLFSALTAPVAPAAVERFFAKLRTPVQPTAALDAAALEGAYADPRRFEDDKIFPGSAWEVMKPGRIDYLGFGGSWVLVGVVVLLLWLMVNIR
;
A
#
# COMPACT_ATOMS: atom_id res chain seq x y z
N MET A 1 -27.72 13.92 -25.96
CA MET A 1 -27.96 14.14 -24.52
C MET A 1 -26.86 13.40 -23.78
N SER A 2 -25.89 14.10 -23.21
CA SER A 2 -24.89 13.53 -22.30
C SER A 2 -25.47 13.47 -20.89
N MET A 3 -25.15 12.43 -20.13
CA MET A 3 -25.53 12.30 -18.72
C MET A 3 -24.25 12.51 -17.89
N LEU A 4 -24.18 13.56 -17.07
CA LEU A 4 -22.96 13.95 -16.32
C LEU A 4 -21.73 14.18 -17.24
N GLY A 5 -21.94 14.67 -18.46
CA GLY A 5 -20.88 14.85 -19.46
C GLY A 5 -20.43 13.55 -20.14
N LEU A 6 -21.00 12.39 -19.80
CA LEU A 6 -20.71 11.11 -20.43
C LEU A 6 -21.62 10.82 -21.63
N HIS A 7 -21.11 10.05 -22.59
CA HIS A 7 -21.93 9.50 -23.66
C HIS A 7 -22.94 8.50 -23.07
N PRO A 8 -24.18 8.41 -23.60
CA PRO A 8 -25.20 7.49 -23.09
C PRO A 8 -24.74 6.03 -22.99
N LEU A 9 -23.86 5.60 -23.91
CA LEU A 9 -23.26 4.27 -23.89
C LEU A 9 -22.37 4.04 -22.66
N ASP A 10 -21.54 5.03 -22.29
CA ASP A 10 -20.66 4.96 -21.13
C ASP A 10 -21.47 4.89 -19.83
N ALA A 11 -22.51 5.73 -19.73
CA ALA A 11 -23.43 5.72 -18.60
C ALA A 11 -24.19 4.39 -18.48
N ALA A 12 -24.62 3.80 -19.60
CA ALA A 12 -25.30 2.51 -19.62
C ALA A 12 -24.37 1.36 -19.15
N ILE A 13 -23.10 1.37 -19.55
CA ILE A 13 -22.10 0.39 -19.11
C ILE A 13 -21.89 0.49 -17.59
N LEU A 14 -21.74 1.71 -17.06
CA LEU A 14 -21.60 1.95 -15.62
C LEU A 14 -22.81 1.45 -14.83
N LEU A 15 -24.02 1.83 -15.24
CA LEU A 15 -25.25 1.38 -14.58
C LEU A 15 -25.42 -0.14 -14.66
N GLY A 16 -25.14 -0.73 -15.82
CA GLY A 16 -25.17 -2.18 -16.02
C GLY A 16 -24.22 -2.92 -15.07
N TYR A 17 -23.01 -2.41 -14.89
CA TYR A 17 -22.04 -2.95 -13.93
C TYR A 17 -22.55 -2.87 -12.47
N LEU A 18 -23.09 -1.73 -12.04
CA LEU A 18 -23.63 -1.57 -10.68
C LEU A 18 -24.78 -2.54 -10.41
N VAL A 19 -25.71 -2.70 -11.37
CA VAL A 19 -26.82 -3.67 -11.28
C VAL A 19 -26.30 -5.10 -11.21
N LEU A 20 -25.30 -5.44 -12.02
CA LEU A 20 -24.69 -6.77 -12.03
C LEU A 20 -24.08 -7.11 -10.66
N ILE A 21 -23.29 -6.21 -10.07
CA ILE A 21 -22.67 -6.43 -8.76
C ILE A 21 -23.71 -6.60 -7.65
N LEU A 22 -24.73 -5.74 -7.62
CA LEU A 22 -25.84 -5.86 -6.66
C LEU A 22 -26.60 -7.19 -6.82
N TRP A 23 -26.85 -7.61 -8.06
CA TRP A 23 -27.50 -8.88 -8.36
C TRP A 23 -26.67 -10.08 -7.90
N ILE A 24 -25.34 -10.06 -8.13
CA ILE A 24 -24.43 -11.11 -7.66
C ILE A 24 -24.44 -11.16 -6.12
N GLY A 25 -24.30 -10.00 -5.47
CA GLY A 25 -24.32 -9.88 -4.01
C GLY A 25 -25.60 -10.49 -3.41
N HIS A 26 -26.76 -10.19 -3.99
CA HIS A 26 -28.04 -10.76 -3.58
C HIS A 26 -28.11 -12.28 -3.82
N ARG A 27 -27.78 -12.74 -5.03
CA ARG A 27 -27.91 -14.15 -5.42
C ARG A 27 -26.97 -15.08 -4.65
N VAL A 28 -25.73 -14.66 -4.43
CA VAL A 28 -24.74 -15.43 -3.66
C VAL A 28 -25.04 -15.32 -2.16
N GLY A 29 -25.44 -14.12 -1.71
CA GLY A 29 -25.79 -13.82 -0.33
C GLY A 29 -26.97 -14.63 0.22
N ALA A 30 -27.96 -14.94 -0.61
CA ALA A 30 -29.11 -15.77 -0.26
C ALA A 30 -28.74 -17.18 0.24
N ARG A 31 -27.50 -17.63 0.01
CA ARG A 31 -26.99 -18.93 0.47
C ARG A 31 -26.21 -18.86 1.79
N THR A 32 -26.05 -17.69 2.40
CA THR A 32 -25.23 -17.48 3.59
C THR A 32 -26.07 -17.59 4.86
N GLN A 33 -25.87 -18.63 5.66
CA GLN A 33 -26.66 -18.91 6.86
C GLN A 33 -25.92 -18.71 8.18
N ASN A 34 -24.58 -18.73 8.18
CA ASN A 34 -23.77 -18.67 9.41
C ASN A 34 -22.49 -17.84 9.25
N ARG A 35 -21.80 -17.58 10.38
CA ARG A 35 -20.56 -16.78 10.42
C ARG A 35 -19.42 -17.38 9.59
N ASN A 36 -19.27 -18.70 9.55
CA ASN A 36 -18.21 -19.36 8.78
C ASN A 36 -18.43 -19.19 7.26
N GLU A 37 -19.67 -19.22 6.80
CA GLU A 37 -20.01 -18.89 5.41
C GLU A 37 -19.82 -17.40 5.12
N PHE A 38 -20.26 -16.53 6.03
CA PHE A 38 -20.17 -15.09 5.83
C PHE A 38 -18.74 -14.57 5.85
N PHE A 39 -17.89 -15.02 6.77
CA PHE A 39 -16.52 -14.53 6.93
C PHE A 39 -15.46 -15.36 6.20
N LEU A 40 -15.67 -16.66 5.98
CA LEU A 40 -14.65 -17.56 5.39
C LEU A 40 -15.15 -18.28 4.14
N ALA A 41 -16.31 -17.92 3.59
CA ALA A 41 -16.92 -18.60 2.45
C ALA A 41 -17.05 -20.13 2.65
N GLY A 42 -17.20 -20.57 3.90
CA GLY A 42 -17.29 -21.98 4.27
C GLY A 42 -15.99 -22.77 4.11
N ARG A 43 -14.85 -22.10 3.90
CA ARG A 43 -13.51 -22.70 3.69
C ARG A 43 -13.46 -23.62 2.46
N ARG A 44 -14.12 -23.23 1.38
CA ARG A 44 -14.30 -24.05 0.16
C ARG A 44 -13.85 -23.36 -1.12
N LEU A 45 -13.20 -22.20 -1.03
CA LEU A 45 -12.78 -21.48 -2.23
C LEU A 45 -11.66 -22.25 -2.96
N GLY A 46 -11.86 -22.44 -4.26
CA GLY A 46 -10.89 -23.06 -5.15
C GLY A 46 -9.82 -22.09 -5.65
N GLY A 47 -8.82 -22.61 -6.37
CA GLY A 47 -7.67 -21.84 -6.85
C GLY A 47 -8.02 -20.61 -7.68
N PHE A 48 -9.03 -20.71 -8.55
CA PHE A 48 -9.49 -19.58 -9.38
C PHE A 48 -9.95 -18.38 -8.54
N TYR A 49 -10.84 -18.62 -7.57
CA TYR A 49 -11.32 -17.56 -6.69
C TYR A 49 -10.22 -17.02 -5.77
N GLN A 50 -9.36 -17.90 -5.26
CA GLN A 50 -8.21 -17.47 -4.45
C GLN A 50 -7.25 -16.61 -5.24
N PHE A 51 -6.98 -16.94 -6.51
CA PHE A 51 -6.14 -16.13 -7.38
C PHE A 51 -6.70 -14.71 -7.52
N PHE A 52 -7.97 -14.59 -7.91
CA PHE A 52 -8.60 -13.29 -8.14
C PHE A 52 -8.82 -12.48 -6.86
N LEU A 53 -9.14 -13.13 -5.74
CA LEU A 53 -9.25 -12.48 -4.43
C LEU A 53 -7.91 -11.88 -4.00
N ASN A 54 -6.80 -12.61 -4.16
CA ASN A 54 -5.47 -12.07 -3.83
C ASN A 54 -5.00 -11.02 -4.86
N PHE A 55 -5.37 -11.17 -6.13
CA PHE A 55 -5.07 -10.19 -7.18
C PHE A 55 -5.83 -8.87 -6.96
N GLY A 56 -7.14 -8.92 -6.77
CA GLY A 56 -8.03 -7.77 -6.59
C GLY A 56 -7.72 -6.99 -5.32
N THR A 57 -7.63 -7.68 -4.17
CA THR A 57 -7.26 -7.02 -2.90
C THR A 57 -5.86 -6.40 -2.89
N SER A 58 -4.97 -6.88 -3.77
CA SER A 58 -3.65 -6.26 -3.95
C SER A 58 -3.67 -5.11 -4.96
N THR A 59 -4.68 -5.04 -5.82
CA THR A 59 -4.73 -4.16 -6.98
C THR A 59 -5.85 -3.15 -6.82
N ASN A 60 -5.50 -1.98 -6.28
CA ASN A 60 -6.40 -0.85 -6.21
C ASN A 60 -6.23 0.06 -7.44
N ALA A 61 -7.23 0.89 -7.74
CA ALA A 61 -7.12 1.88 -8.79
C ALA A 61 -6.02 2.92 -8.52
N ASP A 62 -5.77 3.24 -7.23
CA ASP A 62 -4.71 4.17 -6.84
C ASP A 62 -3.33 3.70 -7.25
N GLN A 63 -3.11 2.40 -7.34
CA GLN A 63 -1.80 1.85 -7.67
C GLN A 63 -1.46 2.05 -9.14
N ALA A 64 -2.44 1.97 -10.04
CA ALA A 64 -2.22 2.25 -11.46
C ALA A 64 -1.82 3.71 -11.69
N VAL A 65 -2.54 4.63 -11.03
CA VAL A 65 -2.24 6.06 -11.04
C VAL A 65 -0.87 6.31 -10.39
N ALA A 66 -0.63 5.78 -9.19
CA ALA A 66 0.62 5.99 -8.45
C ALA A 66 1.85 5.46 -9.19
N VAL A 67 1.77 4.29 -9.83
CA VAL A 67 2.86 3.76 -10.67
C VAL A 67 3.11 4.70 -11.84
N SER A 68 2.07 5.04 -12.62
CA SER A 68 2.23 5.89 -13.82
C SER A 68 2.75 7.29 -13.46
N ARG A 69 2.25 7.86 -12.36
CA ARG A 69 2.67 9.13 -11.76
C ARG A 69 4.14 9.12 -11.37
N GLU A 70 4.60 8.04 -10.75
CA GLU A 70 5.99 7.90 -10.34
C GLU A 70 6.91 7.79 -11.55
N ILE A 71 6.50 7.03 -12.58
CA ILE A 71 7.26 6.91 -13.83
C ILE A 71 7.29 8.23 -14.59
N TYR A 72 6.19 8.98 -14.61
CA TYR A 72 6.15 10.31 -15.21
C TYR A 72 7.12 11.29 -14.54
N ARG A 73 7.32 11.17 -13.21
CA ARG A 73 8.19 12.08 -12.43
C ARG A 73 9.67 11.71 -12.46
N GLN A 74 9.99 10.42 -12.34
CA GLN A 74 11.37 9.94 -12.13
C GLN A 74 11.85 8.97 -13.22
N GLY A 75 11.05 8.72 -14.25
CA GLY A 75 11.33 7.68 -15.24
C GLY A 75 11.15 6.27 -14.66
N ILE A 76 11.66 5.27 -15.38
CA ILE A 76 11.44 3.87 -15.05
C ILE A 76 12.07 3.45 -13.71
N GLY A 77 13.11 4.15 -13.24
CA GLY A 77 13.71 3.95 -11.92
C GLY A 77 12.70 4.08 -10.77
N GLY A 78 11.62 4.86 -10.96
CA GLY A 78 10.50 4.96 -10.02
C GLY A 78 9.79 3.62 -9.74
N MET A 79 9.94 2.62 -10.61
CA MET A 79 9.37 1.28 -10.44
C MET A 79 9.90 0.56 -9.19
N TRP A 80 11.11 0.85 -8.72
CA TRP A 80 11.68 0.14 -7.56
C TRP A 80 10.90 0.36 -6.28
N ILE A 81 10.31 1.55 -6.10
CA ILE A 81 9.41 1.86 -4.97
C ILE A 81 8.17 0.96 -5.04
N GLN A 82 7.63 0.74 -6.23
CA GLN A 82 6.45 -0.08 -6.47
C GLN A 82 6.76 -1.58 -6.39
N TYR A 83 8.02 -1.95 -6.65
CA TYR A 83 8.54 -3.32 -6.60
C TYR A 83 9.14 -3.72 -5.25
N LEU A 84 9.05 -2.90 -4.21
CA LEU A 84 9.45 -3.31 -2.85
C LEU A 84 8.80 -4.64 -2.45
N VAL A 85 7.52 -4.84 -2.78
CA VAL A 85 6.78 -6.06 -2.47
C VAL A 85 7.11 -7.21 -3.43
N LEU A 86 7.74 -6.97 -4.59
CA LEU A 86 8.14 -8.03 -5.52
C LEU A 86 9.09 -9.03 -4.83
N PHE A 87 10.12 -8.51 -4.15
CA PHE A 87 11.11 -9.31 -3.42
C PHE A 87 10.55 -9.97 -2.15
N ILE A 88 9.42 -9.49 -1.66
CA ILE A 88 8.72 -10.02 -0.48
C ILE A 88 7.74 -11.12 -0.89
N THR A 89 7.27 -11.10 -2.14
CA THR A 89 6.23 -12.00 -2.64
C THR A 89 6.53 -13.49 -2.42
N PRO A 90 7.78 -13.98 -2.58
CA PRO A 90 8.12 -15.36 -2.24
C PRO A 90 7.79 -15.77 -0.79
N PHE A 91 7.89 -14.85 0.17
CA PHE A 91 7.64 -15.15 1.60
C PHE A 91 6.16 -15.40 1.91
N TYR A 92 5.24 -14.94 1.05
CA TYR A 92 3.82 -15.29 1.17
C TYR A 92 3.57 -16.79 1.09
N TRP A 93 4.48 -17.56 0.48
CA TRP A 93 4.42 -19.03 0.45
C TRP A 93 4.30 -19.63 1.86
N PHE A 94 5.08 -19.10 2.81
CA PHE A 94 5.09 -19.56 4.20
C PHE A 94 4.03 -18.86 5.05
N GLN A 95 3.84 -17.54 4.87
CA GLN A 95 2.80 -16.81 5.60
C GLN A 95 1.42 -17.44 5.40
N THR A 96 1.04 -17.69 4.15
CA THR A 96 -0.29 -18.23 3.81
C THR A 96 -0.46 -19.65 4.34
N LEU A 97 0.62 -20.44 4.39
CA LEU A 97 0.61 -21.73 5.07
C LEU A 97 0.26 -21.58 6.54
N PHE A 98 0.96 -20.71 7.26
CA PHE A 98 0.77 -20.52 8.70
C PHE A 98 -0.67 -20.12 9.01
N PHE A 99 -1.20 -19.15 8.26
CA PHE A 99 -2.58 -18.69 8.40
C PHE A 99 -3.59 -19.78 8.11
N ARG A 100 -3.37 -20.58 7.05
CA ARG A 100 -4.27 -21.69 6.72
C ARG A 100 -4.28 -22.76 7.82
N ARG A 101 -3.11 -23.11 8.38
CA ARG A 101 -2.99 -24.20 9.36
C ARG A 101 -3.52 -23.87 10.74
N VAL A 102 -3.49 -22.61 11.19
CA VAL A 102 -4.08 -22.26 12.49
C VAL A 102 -5.60 -22.30 12.49
N ARG A 103 -6.25 -22.39 11.33
CA ARG A 103 -7.72 -22.51 11.19
C ARG A 103 -8.49 -21.36 11.85
N LEU A 104 -7.83 -20.22 12.04
CA LEU A 104 -8.39 -19.01 12.62
C LEU A 104 -9.11 -18.15 11.57
N THR A 105 -9.90 -17.19 12.05
CA THR A 105 -10.62 -16.24 11.18
C THR A 105 -9.88 -14.90 11.14
N THR A 106 -9.36 -14.44 12.28
CA THR A 106 -8.75 -13.11 12.43
C THR A 106 -7.40 -13.22 13.13
N ILE A 107 -6.50 -12.27 12.85
CA ILE A 107 -5.21 -12.18 13.55
C ILE A 107 -5.42 -11.89 15.05
N GLY A 108 -6.53 -11.26 15.44
CA GLY A 108 -6.91 -11.11 16.85
C GLY A 108 -7.13 -12.46 17.56
N ASP A 109 -7.71 -13.45 16.86
CA ASP A 109 -7.85 -14.81 17.40
C ASP A 109 -6.48 -15.46 17.64
N TYR A 110 -5.50 -15.14 16.80
CA TYR A 110 -4.14 -15.67 16.96
C TYR A 110 -3.54 -15.24 18.30
N PHE A 111 -3.72 -13.97 18.70
CA PHE A 111 -3.22 -13.52 20.00
C PHE A 111 -3.92 -14.22 21.17
N THR A 112 -5.22 -14.46 21.03
CA THR A 112 -6.00 -15.19 22.03
C THR A 112 -5.53 -16.64 22.14
N GLU A 113 -5.31 -17.33 21.03
CA GLU A 113 -4.90 -18.73 21.03
C GLU A 113 -3.43 -18.91 21.45
N ARG A 114 -2.50 -18.16 20.85
CA ARG A 114 -1.05 -18.28 21.07
C ARG A 114 -0.59 -17.77 22.43
N PHE A 115 -1.22 -16.73 22.97
CA PHE A 115 -0.78 -16.07 24.21
C PHE A 115 -1.81 -16.12 25.34
N GLN A 116 -2.97 -16.76 25.14
CA GLN A 116 -4.07 -16.80 26.13
C GLN A 116 -4.44 -15.38 26.61
N SER A 117 -4.51 -14.44 25.66
CA SER A 117 -4.73 -13.02 25.93
C SER A 117 -5.78 -12.42 25.00
N PRO A 118 -7.06 -12.38 25.43
CA PRO A 118 -8.09 -11.62 24.73
C PRO A 118 -7.75 -10.13 24.65
N CYS A 119 -7.03 -9.60 25.64
CA CYS A 119 -6.58 -8.21 25.67
C CYS A 119 -5.66 -7.87 24.48
N LEU A 120 -4.68 -8.74 24.16
CA LEU A 120 -3.82 -8.54 22.99
C LEU A 120 -4.62 -8.62 21.68
N GLY A 121 -5.54 -9.58 21.58
CA GLY A 121 -6.44 -9.69 20.43
C GLY A 121 -7.32 -8.45 20.24
N GLY A 122 -7.87 -7.91 21.32
CA GLY A 122 -8.66 -6.69 21.34
C GLY A 122 -7.82 -5.43 21.02
N ALA A 123 -6.61 -5.32 21.55
CA ALA A 123 -5.69 -4.22 21.27
C ALA A 123 -5.30 -4.20 19.78
N PHE A 124 -4.95 -5.35 19.20
CA PHE A 124 -4.74 -5.48 17.76
C PHE A 124 -5.98 -5.08 16.97
N ALA A 125 -7.17 -5.54 17.38
CA ALA A 125 -8.43 -5.20 16.72
C ALA A 125 -8.71 -3.69 16.72
N ILE A 126 -8.62 -3.03 17.88
CA ILE A 126 -8.81 -1.57 17.99
C ILE A 126 -7.81 -0.83 17.09
N PHE A 127 -6.54 -1.23 17.16
CA PHE A 127 -5.49 -0.59 16.39
C PHE A 127 -5.74 -0.70 14.88
N ILE A 128 -6.00 -1.90 14.38
CA ILE A 128 -6.28 -2.11 12.96
C ILE A 128 -7.58 -1.42 12.51
N LEU A 129 -8.62 -1.39 13.34
CA LEU A 129 -9.86 -0.70 13.02
C LEU A 129 -9.69 0.83 12.96
N LEU A 130 -8.81 1.41 13.78
CA LEU A 130 -8.48 2.84 13.68
C LEU A 130 -7.67 3.14 12.41
N VAL A 131 -6.65 2.32 12.13
CA VAL A 131 -5.82 2.44 10.93
C VAL A 131 -6.65 2.22 9.66
N SER A 132 -7.66 1.35 9.71
CA SER A 132 -8.48 1.08 8.54
C SER A 132 -9.41 2.22 8.15
N ILE A 133 -9.85 3.05 9.10
CA ILE A 133 -10.63 4.26 8.83
C ILE A 133 -9.79 5.23 8.00
N VAL A 134 -8.53 5.42 8.39
CA VAL A 134 -7.54 6.22 7.65
C VAL A 134 -7.29 5.62 6.26
N GLY A 135 -7.10 4.31 6.20
CA GLY A 135 -6.84 3.59 4.96
C GLY A 135 -8.00 3.61 3.96
N GLY A 136 -9.23 3.49 4.45
CA GLY A 136 -10.44 3.56 3.64
C GLY A 136 -10.62 4.94 2.99
N GLY A 137 -10.26 6.01 3.69
CA GLY A 137 -10.35 7.38 3.17
C GLY A 137 -9.51 7.61 1.92
N ALA A 138 -8.27 7.12 1.92
CA ALA A 138 -7.41 7.17 0.73
C ALA A 138 -8.06 6.51 -0.49
N GLY A 139 -8.67 5.34 -0.33
CA GLY A 139 -9.37 4.63 -1.39
C GLY A 139 -10.57 5.40 -1.97
N PHE A 140 -11.35 6.07 -1.11
CA PHE A 140 -12.44 6.94 -1.55
C PHE A 140 -11.93 8.15 -2.33
N MET A 141 -10.94 8.88 -1.78
CA MET A 141 -10.36 10.08 -2.41
C MET A 141 -9.89 9.79 -3.83
N VAL A 142 -9.17 8.68 -4.02
CA VAL A 142 -8.67 8.31 -5.35
C VAL A 142 -9.80 7.96 -6.30
N ALA A 143 -10.79 7.16 -5.85
CA ALA A 143 -11.94 6.81 -6.69
C ALA A 143 -12.66 8.09 -7.15
N GLY A 144 -12.87 9.04 -6.24
CA GLY A 144 -13.52 10.32 -6.54
C GLY A 144 -12.73 11.15 -7.53
N LYS A 145 -11.44 11.41 -7.26
CA LYS A 145 -10.57 12.18 -8.16
C LYS A 145 -10.51 11.56 -9.57
N THR A 146 -10.38 10.24 -9.65
CA THR A 146 -10.35 9.54 -10.94
C THR A 146 -11.68 9.66 -11.68
N PHE A 147 -12.80 9.52 -10.98
CA PHE A 147 -14.13 9.66 -11.58
C PHE A 147 -14.40 11.10 -12.04
N MET A 148 -14.00 12.10 -11.26
CA MET A 148 -14.10 13.51 -11.61
C MET A 148 -13.30 13.84 -12.87
N ALA A 149 -12.07 13.31 -13.00
CA ALA A 149 -11.20 13.53 -14.16
C ALA A 149 -11.80 13.02 -15.48
N VAL A 150 -12.69 12.03 -15.42
CA VAL A 150 -13.39 11.52 -16.62
C VAL A 150 -14.72 12.25 -16.88
N THR A 151 -15.23 13.00 -15.90
CA THR A 151 -16.47 13.79 -15.96
C THR A 151 -16.28 15.33 -15.85
N PRO A 152 -15.27 15.95 -16.47
CA PRO A 152 -15.08 17.39 -16.37
C PRO A 152 -16.15 18.18 -17.16
N LYS A 153 -16.48 19.34 -16.62
CA LYS A 153 -17.36 20.36 -17.21
C LYS A 153 -16.62 21.13 -18.30
N VAL A 154 -17.35 21.48 -19.37
CA VAL A 154 -16.82 22.39 -20.39
C VAL A 154 -16.75 23.81 -19.82
N GLU A 155 -15.80 24.64 -20.29
CA GLU A 155 -15.60 26.02 -19.80
C GLU A 155 -16.88 26.89 -19.80
N ALA A 156 -17.79 26.61 -20.74
CA ALA A 156 -19.09 27.28 -20.86
C ALA A 156 -20.08 26.93 -19.72
N GLU A 157 -19.85 25.82 -19.02
CA GLU A 157 -20.71 25.30 -17.96
C GLU A 157 -20.17 25.59 -16.55
N TRP A 158 -19.00 26.24 -16.45
CA TRP A 158 -18.40 26.59 -15.17
C TRP A 158 -19.22 27.65 -14.44
N THR A 159 -19.42 27.46 -13.14
CA THR A 159 -19.91 28.54 -12.28
C THR A 159 -18.85 29.65 -12.15
N ALA A 160 -19.25 30.83 -11.67
CA ALA A 160 -18.31 31.93 -11.44
C ALA A 160 -17.16 31.51 -10.51
N ASP A 161 -17.49 30.79 -9.43
CA ASP A 161 -16.52 30.29 -8.45
C ASP A 161 -15.60 29.23 -9.07
N GLU A 162 -16.14 28.26 -9.82
CA GLU A 162 -15.34 27.23 -10.51
C GLU A 162 -14.37 27.86 -11.50
N ARG A 163 -14.83 28.85 -12.25
CA ARG A 163 -14.01 29.60 -13.19
C ARG A 163 -12.89 30.36 -12.48
N GLU A 164 -13.19 31.01 -11.36
CA GLU A 164 -12.17 31.70 -10.57
C GLU A 164 -11.10 30.71 -10.07
N GLN A 165 -11.51 29.59 -9.47
CA GLN A 165 -10.58 28.61 -8.91
C GLN A 165 -9.68 27.97 -9.97
N VAL A 166 -10.24 27.59 -11.13
CA VAL A 166 -9.47 26.97 -12.23
C VAL A 166 -8.51 27.97 -12.86
N LEU A 167 -8.95 29.21 -13.10
CA LEU A 167 -8.07 30.25 -13.65
C LEU A 167 -6.97 30.63 -12.66
N ALA A 168 -7.29 30.75 -11.37
CA ALA A 168 -6.31 31.00 -10.32
C ALA A 168 -5.30 29.84 -10.18
N PHE A 169 -5.73 28.59 -10.38
CA PHE A 169 -4.81 27.45 -10.44
C PHE A 169 -3.89 27.52 -11.66
N ARG A 170 -4.41 27.90 -12.84
CA ARG A 170 -3.58 28.09 -14.05
C ARG A 170 -2.53 29.19 -13.84
N GLU A 171 -2.95 30.33 -13.26
CA GLU A 171 -2.06 31.44 -12.89
C GLU A 171 -0.99 30.99 -11.88
N PHE A 172 -1.39 30.27 -10.83
CA PHE A 172 -0.48 29.72 -9.84
C PHE A 172 0.61 28.85 -10.49
N ARG A 173 0.23 28.02 -11.46
CA ARG A 173 1.15 27.15 -12.19
C ARG A 173 2.09 27.94 -13.09
N GLU A 174 1.57 28.87 -13.88
CA GLU A 174 2.39 29.71 -14.75
C GLU A 174 3.47 30.48 -13.95
N LEU A 175 3.09 30.99 -12.78
CA LEU A 175 4.03 31.65 -11.86
C LEU A 175 5.02 30.66 -11.23
N SER A 176 4.58 29.44 -10.89
CA SER A 176 5.44 28.39 -10.33
C SER A 176 6.52 27.94 -11.33
N ASP A 177 6.17 27.81 -12.60
CA ASP A 177 7.11 27.38 -13.65
C ASP A 177 8.16 28.47 -13.94
N ARG A 178 7.78 29.74 -13.73
CA ARG A 178 8.67 30.90 -13.88
C ARG A 178 9.50 31.21 -12.62
N LEU A 179 9.34 30.44 -11.55
CA LEU A 179 10.02 30.70 -10.28
C LEU A 179 11.55 30.60 -10.42
N GLU A 180 12.05 29.70 -11.27
CA GLU A 180 13.48 29.55 -11.57
C GLU A 180 14.02 30.59 -12.56
N SER A 181 13.20 31.07 -13.50
CA SER A 181 13.58 32.10 -14.47
C SER A 181 13.49 33.53 -13.90
N GLY A 182 12.91 33.68 -12.71
CA GLY A 182 12.83 34.93 -11.95
C GLY A 182 11.45 35.59 -12.07
N LEU A 183 10.79 35.77 -10.92
CA LEU A 183 9.53 36.49 -10.79
C LEU A 183 9.76 37.96 -10.40
N THR A 184 8.95 38.87 -10.92
CA THR A 184 8.90 40.25 -10.39
C THR A 184 8.34 40.26 -8.96
N THR A 185 8.58 41.32 -8.19
CA THR A 185 8.10 41.42 -6.79
C THR A 185 6.58 41.28 -6.66
N ALA A 186 5.82 41.81 -7.63
CA ALA A 186 4.36 41.70 -7.65
C ALA A 186 3.90 40.27 -7.99
N GLU A 187 4.52 39.64 -8.99
CA GLU A 187 4.25 38.24 -9.36
C GLU A 187 4.60 37.27 -8.23
N ARG A 188 5.66 37.54 -7.48
CA ARG A 188 6.04 36.75 -6.31
C ARG A 188 5.00 36.85 -5.18
N GLY A 189 4.50 38.04 -4.90
CA GLY A 189 3.42 38.23 -3.92
C GLY A 189 2.12 37.53 -4.34
N ARG A 190 1.79 37.57 -5.63
CA ARG A 190 0.64 36.85 -6.19
C ARG A 190 0.82 35.33 -6.13
N TRP A 191 2.02 34.84 -6.45
CA TRP A 191 2.35 33.43 -6.32
C TRP A 191 2.25 32.96 -4.86
N GLU A 192 2.71 33.75 -3.89
CA GLU A 192 2.59 33.41 -2.47
C GLU A 192 1.13 33.31 -2.02
N GLU A 193 0.27 34.27 -2.40
CA GLU A 193 -1.18 34.21 -2.15
C GLU A 193 -1.79 32.93 -2.73
N LEU A 194 -1.51 32.67 -4.01
CA LEU A 194 -2.03 31.50 -4.72
C LEU A 194 -1.47 30.19 -4.15
N ASN A 195 -0.22 30.17 -3.70
CA ASN A 195 0.41 29.02 -3.05
C ASN A 195 -0.30 28.69 -1.74
N GLU A 196 -0.62 29.70 -0.92
CA GLU A 196 -1.41 29.49 0.30
C GLU A 196 -2.83 29.01 0.00
N ARG A 197 -3.51 29.60 -1.00
CA ARG A 197 -4.83 29.11 -1.47
C ARG A 197 -4.75 27.67 -1.97
N ASN A 198 -3.68 27.31 -2.67
CA ASN A 198 -3.44 25.95 -3.16
C ASN A 198 -3.22 24.97 -2.00
N LYS A 199 -2.41 25.34 -0.99
CA LYS A 199 -2.21 24.55 0.23
C LYS A 199 -3.52 24.32 1.01
N LEU A 200 -4.42 25.30 0.98
CA LEU A 200 -5.75 25.18 1.57
C LEU A 200 -6.74 24.37 0.71
N GLY A 201 -6.33 23.87 -0.46
CA GLY A 201 -7.19 23.11 -1.38
C GLY A 201 -8.25 23.96 -2.09
N GLN A 202 -8.08 25.28 -2.13
CA GLN A 202 -9.03 26.22 -2.74
C GLN A 202 -8.80 26.42 -4.24
N LEU A 203 -7.69 25.91 -4.77
CA LEU A 203 -7.41 25.92 -6.20
C LEU A 203 -7.64 24.51 -6.76
N VAL A 204 -8.35 24.42 -7.88
CA VAL A 204 -8.64 23.13 -8.56
C VAL A 204 -8.15 23.19 -10.00
N SER A 205 -7.63 22.08 -10.51
CA SER A 205 -7.10 22.00 -11.88
C SER A 205 -8.19 21.93 -12.96
N PHE A 206 -9.40 21.46 -12.61
CA PHE A 206 -10.55 21.40 -13.50
C PHE A 206 -11.87 21.36 -12.70
N ALA A 207 -12.97 21.80 -13.32
CA ALA A 207 -14.32 21.65 -12.77
C ALA A 207 -14.98 20.35 -13.27
N SER A 208 -15.76 19.67 -12.43
CA SER A 208 -16.41 18.38 -12.75
C SER A 208 -17.92 18.44 -12.53
N HIS A 209 -18.67 17.65 -13.31
CA HIS A 209 -20.11 17.43 -13.08
C HIS A 209 -20.38 16.62 -11.81
N THR A 210 -19.35 15.94 -11.29
CA THR A 210 -19.47 15.07 -10.13
C THR A 210 -19.00 15.80 -8.88
N ASP A 211 -19.90 15.94 -7.91
CA ASP A 211 -19.54 16.37 -6.56
C ASP A 211 -18.82 15.22 -5.82
N PRO A 212 -17.63 15.46 -5.22
CA PRO A 212 -16.87 14.42 -4.53
C PRO A 212 -17.64 13.78 -3.37
N LEU A 213 -18.36 14.58 -2.58
CA LEU A 213 -19.09 14.10 -1.41
C LEU A 213 -20.25 13.20 -1.82
N VAL A 214 -21.04 13.61 -2.82
CA VAL A 214 -22.13 12.81 -3.39
C VAL A 214 -21.57 11.50 -3.93
N PHE A 215 -20.45 11.55 -4.66
CA PHE A 215 -19.79 10.35 -5.16
C PHE A 215 -19.38 9.40 -4.03
N TYR A 216 -18.69 9.89 -2.99
CA TYR A 216 -18.25 9.07 -1.86
C TYR A 216 -19.43 8.39 -1.16
N ILE A 217 -20.53 9.13 -0.92
CA ILE A 217 -21.71 8.59 -0.25
C ILE A 217 -22.38 7.51 -1.09
N VAL A 218 -22.60 7.76 -2.39
CA VAL A 218 -23.24 6.79 -3.29
C VAL A 218 -22.36 5.55 -3.45
N PHE A 219 -21.05 5.74 -3.65
CA PHE A 219 -20.09 4.65 -3.78
C PHE A 219 -20.04 3.81 -2.50
N ALA A 220 -19.94 4.44 -1.32
CA ALA A 220 -19.96 3.75 -0.03
C ALA A 220 -21.27 2.98 0.20
N LEU A 221 -22.42 3.55 -0.19
CA LEU A 221 -23.71 2.90 -0.08
C LEU A 221 -23.80 1.65 -0.94
N VAL A 222 -23.40 1.74 -2.22
CA VAL A 222 -23.39 0.60 -3.13
C VAL A 222 -22.48 -0.50 -2.57
N VAL A 223 -21.26 -0.15 -2.18
CA VAL A 223 -20.29 -1.11 -1.61
C VAL A 223 -20.85 -1.77 -0.36
N SER A 224 -21.43 -0.99 0.54
CA SER A 224 -22.04 -1.51 1.78
C SER A 224 -23.15 -2.51 1.47
N VAL A 225 -24.07 -2.18 0.57
CA VAL A 225 -25.26 -3.01 0.30
C VAL A 225 -24.86 -4.37 -0.26
N TYR A 226 -24.05 -4.44 -1.31
CA TYR A 226 -23.71 -5.75 -1.90
C TYR A 226 -22.84 -6.58 -0.96
N THR A 227 -21.95 -5.94 -0.19
CA THR A 227 -21.07 -6.62 0.77
C THR A 227 -21.86 -7.19 1.95
N MET A 228 -22.82 -6.43 2.49
CA MET A 228 -23.70 -6.88 3.57
C MET A 228 -24.57 -8.07 3.14
N LEU A 229 -25.10 -8.02 1.91
CA LEU A 229 -25.92 -9.10 1.36
C LEU A 229 -25.07 -10.36 1.13
N GLY A 230 -23.91 -10.18 0.50
CA GLY A 230 -23.14 -11.27 -0.10
C GLY A 230 -22.11 -11.94 0.82
N GLY A 231 -21.52 -11.20 1.76
CA GLY A 231 -20.39 -11.67 2.57
C GLY A 231 -19.15 -12.04 1.74
N PHE A 232 -18.20 -12.73 2.37
CA PHE A 232 -16.89 -13.03 1.77
C PHE A 232 -16.97 -13.93 0.52
N ARG A 233 -18.00 -14.79 0.43
CA ARG A 233 -18.20 -15.64 -0.75
C ARG A 233 -18.62 -14.82 -1.97
N ALA A 234 -19.51 -13.83 -1.79
CA ALA A 234 -19.90 -12.95 -2.88
C ALA A 234 -18.74 -12.06 -3.29
N ALA A 235 -18.00 -11.51 -2.31
CA ALA A 235 -16.77 -10.75 -2.56
C ALA A 235 -15.80 -11.53 -3.46
N ALA A 236 -15.54 -12.81 -3.16
CA ALA A 236 -14.69 -13.63 -4.02
C ALA A 236 -15.21 -13.82 -5.46
N VAL A 237 -16.54 -13.81 -5.68
CA VAL A 237 -17.13 -13.91 -7.03
C VAL A 237 -17.08 -12.57 -7.75
N THR A 238 -17.37 -11.47 -7.06
CA THR A 238 -17.27 -10.12 -7.62
C THR A 238 -15.83 -9.78 -7.96
N ASP A 239 -14.87 -10.16 -7.10
CA ASP A 239 -13.42 -10.00 -7.33
C ASP A 239 -12.93 -10.71 -8.58
N ALA A 240 -13.51 -11.87 -8.94
CA ALA A 240 -13.14 -12.54 -10.18
C ALA A 240 -13.54 -11.72 -11.42
N ILE A 241 -14.70 -11.08 -11.37
CA ILE A 241 -15.19 -10.21 -12.45
C ILE A 241 -14.41 -8.89 -12.45
N GLN A 242 -14.25 -8.28 -11.28
CA GLN A 242 -13.51 -7.04 -11.09
C GLN A 242 -12.04 -7.21 -11.46
N GLY A 243 -11.42 -8.35 -11.17
CA GLY A 243 -10.08 -8.69 -11.63
C GLY A 243 -9.95 -8.74 -13.16
N ALA A 244 -10.93 -9.29 -13.86
CA ALA A 244 -10.93 -9.24 -15.33
C ALA A 244 -11.06 -7.80 -15.85
N LEU A 245 -11.91 -6.98 -15.20
CA LEU A 245 -12.05 -5.55 -15.52
C LEU A 245 -10.77 -4.76 -15.19
N ILE A 246 -10.05 -5.15 -14.14
CA ILE A 246 -8.74 -4.60 -13.77
C ILE A 246 -7.74 -4.80 -14.91
N VAL A 247 -7.63 -6.05 -15.39
CA VAL A 247 -6.73 -6.39 -16.50
C VAL A 247 -7.11 -5.60 -17.75
N LEU A 248 -8.41 -5.51 -18.04
CA LEU A 248 -8.89 -4.78 -19.20
C LEU A 248 -8.54 -3.29 -19.16
N PHE A 249 -8.83 -2.60 -18.04
CA PHE A 249 -8.48 -1.18 -17.90
C PHE A 249 -6.96 -0.98 -18.00
N SER A 250 -6.18 -1.92 -17.46
CA SER A 250 -4.72 -1.83 -17.44
C SER A 250 -4.09 -1.91 -18.83
N LEU A 251 -4.78 -2.56 -19.77
CA LEU A 251 -4.25 -2.84 -21.11
C LEU A 251 -4.86 -1.97 -22.20
N ILE A 252 -6.10 -1.48 -22.05
CA ILE A 252 -6.85 -0.85 -23.14
C ILE A 252 -6.17 0.40 -23.73
N LEU A 253 -5.44 1.18 -22.90
CA LEU A 253 -4.73 2.38 -23.36
C LEU A 253 -3.43 2.07 -24.11
N ILE A 254 -2.79 0.93 -23.81
CA ILE A 254 -1.41 0.66 -24.23
C ILE A 254 -1.27 0.51 -25.75
N PRO A 255 -2.07 -0.32 -26.45
CA PRO A 255 -1.96 -0.44 -27.91
C PRO A 255 -2.25 0.87 -28.64
N ILE A 256 -3.21 1.64 -28.15
CA ILE A 256 -3.62 2.90 -28.78
C ILE A 256 -2.53 3.96 -28.58
N GLY A 257 -2.02 4.11 -27.35
CA GLY A 257 -0.92 5.02 -27.03
C GLY A 257 0.35 4.70 -27.82
N LEU A 258 0.73 3.42 -27.88
CA LEU A 258 1.86 2.97 -28.70
C LEU A 258 1.64 3.25 -30.19
N SER A 259 0.44 3.03 -30.73
CA SER A 259 0.17 3.32 -32.14
C SER A 259 0.30 4.82 -32.45
N ARG A 260 -0.16 5.69 -31.54
CA ARG A 260 -0.15 7.15 -31.71
C ARG A 260 1.26 7.73 -31.65
N ILE A 261 2.11 7.19 -30.78
CA ILE A 261 3.49 7.67 -30.63
C ILE A 261 4.44 7.11 -31.70
N GLY A 262 4.03 6.11 -32.48
CA GLY A 262 4.87 5.46 -33.49
C GLY A 262 5.59 4.19 -33.02
N GLY A 263 5.03 3.50 -32.03
CA GLY A 263 5.58 2.28 -31.42
C GLY A 263 6.69 2.57 -30.40
N PHE A 264 7.44 1.53 -30.05
CA PHE A 264 8.59 1.66 -29.15
C PHE A 264 9.69 2.58 -29.71
N ALA A 265 9.87 2.59 -31.04
CA ALA A 265 10.81 3.49 -31.70
C ALA A 265 10.46 4.95 -31.49
N GLY A 266 9.17 5.30 -31.66
CA GLY A 266 8.67 6.64 -31.38
C GLY A 266 8.72 7.02 -29.91
N LEU A 267 8.50 6.06 -29.01
CA LEU A 267 8.65 6.26 -27.57
C LEU A 267 10.10 6.60 -27.18
N HIS A 268 11.08 5.86 -27.70
CA HIS A 268 12.51 6.17 -27.48
C HIS A 268 12.98 7.44 -28.20
N ALA A 269 12.31 7.86 -29.27
CA ALA A 269 12.64 9.11 -29.96
C ALA A 269 12.13 10.36 -29.22
N THR A 270 11.06 10.23 -28.42
CA THR A 270 10.39 11.35 -27.75
C THR A 270 10.76 11.47 -26.27
N VAL A 271 10.94 10.35 -25.58
CA VAL A 271 11.25 10.32 -24.15
C VAL A 271 12.77 10.37 -23.94
N PRO A 272 13.30 11.22 -23.04
CA PRO A 272 14.73 11.28 -22.77
C PRO A 272 15.33 9.94 -22.32
N ASP A 273 16.51 9.57 -22.82
CA ASP A 273 17.16 8.28 -22.55
C ASP A 273 17.33 7.97 -21.05
N PHE A 274 17.61 8.99 -20.22
CA PHE A 274 17.77 8.81 -18.78
C PHE A 274 16.48 8.34 -18.08
N MET A 275 15.31 8.60 -18.66
CA MET A 275 14.02 8.11 -18.13
C MET A 275 13.84 6.60 -18.34
N PHE A 276 14.66 5.98 -19.19
CA PHE A 276 14.69 4.53 -19.39
C PHE A 276 15.78 3.85 -18.56
N ASP A 277 16.61 4.59 -17.83
CA ASP A 277 17.64 3.98 -17.00
C ASP A 277 17.02 3.33 -15.76
N LEU A 278 17.08 2.00 -15.72
CA LEU A 278 16.50 1.19 -14.65
C LEU A 278 17.12 1.49 -13.29
N PHE A 279 18.42 1.83 -13.25
CA PHE A 279 19.14 2.18 -12.03
C PHE A 279 19.62 3.64 -12.03
N GLY A 280 19.12 4.43 -12.98
CA GLY A 280 19.57 5.79 -13.27
C GLY A 280 19.24 6.80 -12.20
N SER A 281 20.16 7.76 -12.07
CA SER A 281 20.24 8.77 -11.02
C SER A 281 19.86 8.28 -9.62
N ALA A 282 20.31 7.08 -9.24
CA ALA A 282 20.32 6.63 -7.84
C ALA A 282 21.06 7.61 -6.90
N ALA A 283 21.88 8.52 -7.46
CA ALA A 283 22.51 9.63 -6.76
C ALA A 283 21.57 10.83 -6.47
N LEU A 284 20.44 10.94 -7.17
CA LEU A 284 19.45 12.03 -7.04
C LEU A 284 18.10 11.58 -6.47
N SER A 285 17.79 10.29 -6.53
CA SER A 285 16.57 9.78 -5.90
C SER A 285 16.70 9.90 -4.38
N ASP A 286 15.64 10.37 -3.72
CA ASP A 286 15.50 10.35 -2.25
C ASP A 286 15.65 8.91 -1.68
N TYR A 287 15.69 7.89 -2.54
CA TYR A 287 15.70 6.46 -2.22
C TYR A 287 16.92 5.74 -2.81
N GLY A 288 18.11 6.05 -2.29
CA GLY A 288 19.33 5.31 -2.64
C GLY A 288 19.22 3.79 -2.33
N GLY A 289 20.12 2.98 -2.90
CA GLY A 289 20.12 1.51 -2.75
C GLY A 289 19.94 0.99 -1.30
N PRO A 290 20.65 1.52 -0.28
CA PRO A 290 20.45 1.11 1.11
C PRO A 290 19.03 1.36 1.64
N THR A 291 18.39 2.45 1.21
CA THR A 291 17.02 2.80 1.59
C THR A 291 16.03 1.78 1.05
N ILE A 292 16.19 1.36 -0.22
CA ILE A 292 15.34 0.34 -0.84
C ILE A 292 15.44 -0.98 -0.07
N VAL A 293 16.66 -1.43 0.26
CA VAL A 293 16.88 -2.66 1.04
C VAL A 293 16.23 -2.57 2.42
N ALA A 294 16.41 -1.45 3.11
CA ALA A 294 15.80 -1.23 4.42
C ALA A 294 14.26 -1.26 4.35
N MET A 295 13.67 -0.62 3.33
CA MET A 295 12.22 -0.64 3.08
C MET A 295 11.70 -2.04 2.78
N ILE A 296 12.42 -2.85 1.99
CA ILE A 296 12.06 -4.26 1.74
C ILE A 296 12.00 -5.04 3.05
N LEU A 297 13.00 -4.86 3.93
CA LEU A 297 13.03 -5.55 5.22
C LEU A 297 11.90 -5.09 6.15
N ALA A 298 11.66 -3.77 6.26
CA ALA A 298 10.56 -3.24 7.05
C ALA A 298 9.20 -3.77 6.56
N ASN A 299 8.99 -3.78 5.25
CA ASN A 299 7.78 -4.34 4.65
C ASN A 299 7.65 -5.85 4.88
N LEU A 300 8.75 -6.61 4.84
CA LEU A 300 8.74 -8.05 5.14
C LEU A 300 8.23 -8.33 6.56
N VAL A 301 8.59 -7.48 7.53
CA VAL A 301 8.06 -7.57 8.89
C VAL A 301 6.57 -7.25 8.92
N SER A 302 6.13 -6.23 8.18
CA SER A 302 4.75 -5.76 8.11
C SER A 302 3.77 -6.71 7.40
N ILE A 303 4.18 -7.49 6.39
CA ILE A 303 3.23 -8.26 5.54
C ILE A 303 2.38 -9.28 6.30
N ILE A 304 2.88 -9.81 7.42
CA ILE A 304 2.15 -10.79 8.23
C ILE A 304 1.08 -10.15 9.10
N ALA A 305 1.13 -8.83 9.32
CA ALA A 305 0.14 -8.13 10.14
C ALA A 305 -1.11 -7.69 9.35
N VAL A 306 -1.15 -7.93 8.03
CA VAL A 306 -2.26 -7.53 7.16
C VAL A 306 -3.53 -8.33 7.50
N ALA A 307 -4.57 -7.64 7.98
CA ALA A 307 -5.78 -8.26 8.54
C ALA A 307 -6.50 -9.20 7.57
N THR A 308 -6.60 -8.84 6.30
CA THR A 308 -7.26 -9.65 5.25
C THR A 308 -6.53 -10.96 4.95
N GLY A 309 -5.24 -11.05 5.27
CA GLY A 309 -4.41 -12.21 4.96
C GLY A 309 -4.91 -13.48 5.63
N MET A 310 -5.27 -13.42 6.92
CA MET A 310 -5.73 -14.59 7.67
C MET A 310 -7.09 -15.09 7.17
N GLN A 311 -8.00 -14.17 6.87
CA GLN A 311 -9.32 -14.49 6.33
C GLN A 311 -9.22 -15.12 4.93
N THR A 312 -8.40 -14.53 4.06
CA THR A 312 -8.18 -14.99 2.69
C THR A 312 -7.59 -16.39 2.68
N ALA A 313 -6.48 -16.61 3.40
CA ALA A 313 -5.89 -17.94 3.56
C ALA A 313 -6.87 -18.93 4.22
N GLY A 314 -7.64 -18.48 5.22
CA GLY A 314 -8.64 -19.27 5.94
C GLY A 314 -9.84 -19.69 5.09
N SER A 315 -10.12 -19.01 3.98
CA SER A 315 -11.25 -19.28 3.08
C SER A 315 -10.97 -20.33 2.00
N ALA A 316 -9.68 -20.59 1.72
CA ALA A 316 -9.25 -21.61 0.77
C ALA A 316 -9.71 -23.01 1.18
N ARG A 317 -9.91 -23.92 0.22
CA ARG A 317 -10.27 -25.32 0.50
C ARG A 317 -9.12 -26.11 1.13
N ASP A 318 -7.88 -25.86 0.71
CA ASP A 318 -6.68 -26.58 1.13
C ASP A 318 -5.46 -25.65 1.16
N GLU A 319 -4.33 -26.13 1.72
CA GLU A 319 -3.08 -25.36 1.85
C GLU A 319 -2.48 -24.95 0.51
N MET A 320 -2.48 -25.84 -0.48
CA MET A 320 -1.87 -25.57 -1.78
C MET A 320 -2.71 -24.57 -2.57
N THR A 321 -4.03 -24.69 -2.51
CA THR A 321 -4.96 -23.72 -3.08
C THR A 321 -4.76 -22.32 -2.48
N ALA A 322 -4.54 -22.23 -1.17
CA ALA A 322 -4.24 -20.96 -0.51
C ALA A 322 -2.90 -20.37 -1.00
N ARG A 323 -1.83 -21.18 -0.98
CA ARG A 323 -0.47 -20.76 -1.38
C ARG A 323 -0.41 -20.34 -2.85
N LEU A 324 -0.91 -21.16 -3.75
CA LEU A 324 -0.88 -20.88 -5.20
C LEU A 324 -1.80 -19.72 -5.57
N GLY A 325 -2.94 -19.57 -4.90
CA GLY A 325 -3.81 -18.40 -5.08
C GLY A 325 -3.12 -17.10 -4.68
N MET A 326 -2.45 -17.10 -3.51
CA MET A 326 -1.70 -15.93 -3.03
C MET A 326 -0.52 -15.58 -3.95
N ILE A 327 0.36 -16.56 -4.23
CA ILE A 327 1.52 -16.34 -5.12
C ILE A 327 1.07 -15.93 -6.52
N GLY A 328 0.11 -16.64 -7.09
CA GLY A 328 -0.39 -16.36 -8.44
C GLY A 328 -0.99 -14.97 -8.55
N GLY A 329 -1.92 -14.60 -7.65
CA GLY A 329 -2.55 -13.28 -7.66
C GLY A 329 -1.54 -12.16 -7.41
N MET A 330 -0.61 -12.37 -6.48
CA MET A 330 0.45 -11.39 -6.20
C MET A 330 1.35 -11.19 -7.41
N PHE A 331 1.97 -12.23 -7.98
CA PHE A 331 2.84 -12.08 -9.15
C PHE A 331 2.10 -11.51 -10.37
N PHE A 332 0.84 -11.90 -10.56
CA PHE A 332 0.04 -11.37 -11.65
C PHE A 332 -0.16 -9.85 -11.53
N LYS A 333 -0.37 -9.31 -10.31
CA LYS A 333 -0.32 -7.86 -10.09
C LYS A 333 1.01 -7.26 -10.56
N ARG A 334 2.15 -7.88 -10.26
CA ARG A 334 3.49 -7.32 -10.59
C ARG A 334 3.74 -7.31 -12.09
N PHE A 335 3.21 -8.33 -12.78
CA PHE A 335 3.15 -8.36 -14.23
C PHE A 335 2.25 -7.24 -14.79
N ILE A 336 1.06 -7.03 -14.23
CA ILE A 336 0.15 -5.95 -14.67
C ILE A 336 0.76 -4.55 -14.44
N MET A 337 1.52 -4.35 -13.37
CA MET A 337 2.24 -3.08 -13.10
C MET A 337 3.20 -2.67 -14.23
N LEU A 338 3.71 -3.61 -15.05
CA LEU A 338 4.53 -3.29 -16.22
C LEU A 338 3.78 -2.42 -17.22
N PHE A 339 2.49 -2.70 -17.43
CA PHE A 339 1.65 -1.93 -18.35
C PHE A 339 1.33 -0.55 -17.79
N TRP A 340 1.19 -0.41 -16.48
CA TRP A 340 1.04 0.92 -15.85
C TRP A 340 2.33 1.73 -15.95
N ALA A 341 3.49 1.09 -15.82
CA ALA A 341 4.78 1.74 -16.05
C ALA A 341 4.88 2.24 -17.49
N LEU A 342 4.48 1.42 -18.46
CA LEU A 342 4.44 1.79 -19.87
C LEU A 342 3.43 2.92 -20.13
N ALA A 343 2.27 2.93 -19.47
CA ALA A 343 1.33 4.05 -19.54
C ALA A 343 1.97 5.37 -19.06
N GLY A 344 2.75 5.32 -17.98
CA GLY A 344 3.54 6.47 -17.49
C GLY A 344 4.54 6.97 -18.54
N LEU A 345 5.33 6.08 -19.15
CA LEU A 345 6.27 6.46 -20.23
C LEU A 345 5.54 7.02 -21.47
N LEU A 346 4.44 6.40 -21.87
CA LEU A 346 3.60 6.90 -22.98
C LEU A 346 3.06 8.29 -22.66
N ALA A 347 2.66 8.56 -21.42
CA ALA A 347 2.19 9.87 -21.02
C ALA A 347 3.29 10.95 -21.14
N ILE A 348 4.53 10.62 -20.80
CA ILE A 348 5.68 11.52 -21.03
C ILE A 348 5.81 11.79 -22.54
N GLY A 349 5.88 10.74 -23.35
CA GLY A 349 6.14 10.89 -24.78
C GLY A 349 5.01 11.57 -25.57
N LEU A 350 3.75 11.43 -25.13
CA LEU A 350 2.58 12.02 -25.80
C LEU A 350 2.21 13.41 -25.28
N TYR A 351 2.47 13.72 -24.00
CA TYR A 351 1.90 14.90 -23.34
C TYR A 351 2.92 15.70 -22.50
N ALA A 352 4.22 15.47 -22.67
CA ALA A 352 5.24 16.31 -22.02
C ALA A 352 5.00 17.78 -22.37
N GLY A 353 4.71 18.59 -21.35
CA GLY A 353 4.41 20.03 -21.46
C GLY A 353 2.93 20.40 -21.33
N ASP A 354 1.99 19.48 -21.59
CA ASP A 354 0.54 19.72 -21.44
C ASP A 354 0.00 19.17 -20.12
N LEU A 355 0.59 18.08 -19.62
CA LEU A 355 0.17 17.41 -18.40
C LEU A 355 1.01 17.85 -17.19
N HIS A 356 0.44 18.73 -16.37
CA HIS A 356 1.10 19.35 -15.21
C HIS A 356 0.80 18.64 -13.88
N ASP A 357 -0.29 17.87 -13.82
CA ASP A 357 -0.64 17.05 -12.67
C ASP A 357 -0.49 15.55 -13.03
N PRO A 358 0.58 14.89 -12.56
CA PRO A 358 0.82 13.48 -12.82
C PRO A 358 -0.27 12.55 -12.25
N ASP A 359 -1.12 12.99 -11.32
CA ASP A 359 -2.23 12.18 -10.82
C ASP A 359 -3.35 12.03 -11.86
N LEU A 360 -3.39 12.91 -12.87
CA LEU A 360 -4.44 12.94 -13.89
C LEU A 360 -4.09 12.15 -15.16
N ILE A 361 -2.91 11.51 -15.22
CA ILE A 361 -2.44 10.74 -16.39
C ILE A 361 -3.53 9.83 -16.95
N TRP A 362 -4.12 8.99 -16.10
CA TRP A 362 -5.13 8.02 -16.53
C TRP A 362 -6.41 8.66 -17.06
N GLY A 363 -6.88 9.72 -16.42
CA GLY A 363 -8.08 10.44 -16.86
C GLY A 363 -7.85 11.14 -18.21
N TYR A 364 -6.70 11.80 -18.36
CA TYR A 364 -6.31 12.52 -19.57
C TYR A 364 -6.14 11.56 -20.75
N MET A 365 -5.34 10.49 -20.58
CA MET A 365 -5.15 9.44 -21.59
C MET A 365 -6.47 8.78 -21.99
N THR A 366 -7.35 8.52 -21.02
CA THR A 366 -8.66 7.92 -21.28
C THR A 366 -9.50 8.79 -22.21
N ARG A 367 -9.54 10.11 -21.98
CA ARG A 367 -10.34 11.01 -22.80
C ARG A 367 -9.75 11.26 -24.18
N ASP A 368 -8.43 11.32 -24.28
CA ASP A 368 -7.76 11.59 -25.55
C ASP A 368 -7.62 10.34 -26.44
N LEU A 369 -7.52 9.14 -25.85
CA LEU A 369 -7.25 7.90 -26.59
C LEU A 369 -8.47 7.01 -26.81
N LEU A 370 -9.48 7.04 -25.93
CA LEU A 370 -10.61 6.09 -26.00
C LEU A 370 -11.86 6.70 -26.64
N ALA A 371 -12.50 5.89 -27.48
CA ALA A 371 -13.81 6.20 -28.04
C ALA A 371 -14.94 6.03 -26.99
N PRO A 372 -16.12 6.65 -27.23
CA PRO A 372 -17.31 6.38 -26.42
C PRO A 372 -17.61 4.88 -26.32
N GLY A 373 -17.99 4.43 -25.12
CA GLY A 373 -18.13 3.02 -24.73
C GLY A 373 -16.88 2.49 -24.02
N ALA A 374 -15.69 2.71 -24.58
CA ALA A 374 -14.43 2.31 -23.95
C ALA A 374 -14.09 3.18 -22.72
N ILE A 375 -14.53 4.45 -22.71
CA ILE A 375 -14.43 5.33 -21.54
C ILE A 375 -15.24 4.76 -20.37
N GLY A 376 -16.50 4.35 -20.59
CA GLY A 376 -17.34 3.75 -19.57
C GLY A 376 -16.77 2.44 -19.04
N LEU A 377 -16.17 1.63 -19.91
CA LEU A 377 -15.48 0.40 -19.51
C LEU A 377 -14.23 0.66 -18.66
N MET A 378 -13.45 1.69 -19.01
CA MET A 378 -12.34 2.18 -18.20
C MET A 378 -12.81 2.61 -16.81
N MET A 379 -13.88 3.42 -16.74
CA MET A 379 -14.45 3.88 -15.47
C MET A 379 -14.94 2.70 -14.61
N VAL A 380 -15.60 1.71 -15.21
CA VAL A 380 -15.99 0.48 -14.52
C VAL A 380 -14.77 -0.25 -13.95
N GLY A 381 -13.65 -0.34 -14.70
CA GLY A 381 -12.41 -0.97 -14.23
C GLY A 381 -11.78 -0.26 -13.02
N VAL A 382 -11.75 1.08 -13.05
CA VAL A 382 -11.29 1.90 -11.92
C VAL A 382 -12.17 1.68 -10.68
N LEU A 383 -13.50 1.75 -10.84
CA LEU A 383 -14.43 1.52 -9.74
C LEU A 383 -14.32 0.10 -9.21
N ALA A 384 -14.22 -0.90 -10.09
CA ALA A 384 -14.04 -2.31 -9.77
C ALA A 384 -12.81 -2.54 -8.88
N ALA A 385 -11.67 -1.94 -9.21
CA ALA A 385 -10.44 -2.10 -8.45
C ALA A 385 -10.54 -1.56 -7.02
N ASN A 386 -11.18 -0.41 -6.82
CA ASN A 386 -11.39 0.11 -5.46
C ASN A 386 -12.50 -0.63 -4.71
N MET A 387 -13.53 -1.10 -5.41
CA MET A 387 -14.61 -1.90 -4.82
C MET A 387 -14.10 -3.22 -4.22
N SER A 388 -13.24 -3.97 -4.92
CA SER A 388 -12.68 -5.27 -4.46
C SER A 388 -11.80 -5.17 -3.20
N THR A 389 -11.27 -3.99 -2.93
CA THR A 389 -10.45 -3.78 -1.74
C THR A 389 -11.31 -3.33 -0.57
N LEU A 390 -12.27 -2.44 -0.82
CA LEU A 390 -13.19 -1.98 0.22
C LEU A 390 -14.09 -3.11 0.73
N ASP A 391 -14.62 -3.98 -0.14
CA ASP A 391 -15.48 -5.08 0.33
C ASP A 391 -14.71 -6.14 1.13
N ALA A 392 -13.57 -6.63 0.64
CA ALA A 392 -12.76 -7.64 1.30
C ALA A 392 -12.24 -7.15 2.65
N THR A 393 -11.76 -5.89 2.71
CA THR A 393 -11.29 -5.30 3.97
C THR A 393 -12.43 -5.05 4.94
N SER A 394 -13.58 -4.53 4.51
CA SER A 394 -14.74 -4.31 5.39
C SER A 394 -15.29 -5.62 5.98
N VAL A 395 -15.32 -6.72 5.22
CA VAL A 395 -15.73 -8.04 5.77
C VAL A 395 -14.69 -8.54 6.79
N SER A 396 -13.40 -8.30 6.54
CA SER A 396 -12.32 -8.65 7.47
C SER A 396 -12.39 -7.86 8.77
N TYR A 397 -12.60 -6.54 8.68
CA TYR A 397 -12.77 -5.65 9.83
C TYR A 397 -14.03 -5.97 10.63
N SER A 398 -15.12 -6.34 9.94
CA SER A 398 -16.32 -6.85 10.59
C SER A 398 -16.03 -8.13 11.39
N ALA A 399 -15.29 -9.09 10.82
CA ALA A 399 -14.89 -10.30 11.53
C ALA A 399 -14.02 -9.97 12.76
N LEU A 400 -13.05 -9.06 12.59
CA LEU A 400 -12.14 -8.61 13.65
C LEU A 400 -12.89 -7.93 14.79
N PHE A 401 -13.82 -7.02 14.48
CA PHE A 401 -14.67 -6.37 15.47
C PHE A 401 -15.54 -7.38 16.22
N ILE A 402 -16.22 -8.27 15.50
CA ILE A 402 -17.14 -9.23 16.14
C ILE A 402 -16.38 -10.17 17.08
N ARG A 403 -15.29 -10.79 16.59
CA ARG A 403 -14.61 -11.87 17.32
C ARG A 403 -13.73 -11.38 18.45
N ASN A 404 -13.14 -10.18 18.30
CA ASN A 404 -12.10 -9.72 19.23
C ASN A 404 -12.55 -8.54 20.11
N LEU A 405 -13.69 -7.90 19.81
CA LEU A 405 -14.26 -6.84 20.63
C LEU A 405 -15.68 -7.17 21.09
N TYR A 406 -16.60 -7.42 20.16
CA TYR A 406 -18.03 -7.52 20.49
C TYR A 406 -18.40 -8.80 21.25
N GLU A 407 -18.00 -9.98 20.75
CA GLU A 407 -18.30 -11.28 21.35
C GLU A 407 -17.67 -11.44 22.76
N PRO A 408 -16.40 -11.05 22.99
CA PRO A 408 -15.84 -11.04 24.35
C PRO A 408 -16.58 -10.13 25.34
N LEU A 409 -17.10 -8.98 24.90
CA LEU A 409 -17.84 -8.04 25.75
C LEU A 409 -19.30 -8.45 25.96
N ARG A 410 -19.90 -9.15 24.99
CA ARG A 410 -21.30 -9.61 25.02
C ARG A 410 -21.36 -11.10 24.62
N PRO A 411 -20.92 -12.02 25.49
CA PRO A 411 -20.93 -13.45 25.21
C PRO A 411 -22.35 -14.03 25.24
N GLY A 412 -22.53 -15.21 24.63
CA GLY A 412 -23.76 -16.00 24.72
C GLY A 412 -24.93 -15.52 23.85
N ARG A 413 -24.68 -14.66 22.84
CA ARG A 413 -25.71 -14.28 21.86
C ARG A 413 -25.84 -15.33 20.75
N THR A 414 -26.96 -15.29 20.03
CA THR A 414 -27.22 -16.23 18.92
C THR A 414 -26.33 -15.94 17.72
N GLU A 415 -26.07 -16.95 16.88
CA GLU A 415 -25.32 -16.77 15.62
C GLU A 415 -25.95 -15.71 14.71
N ALA A 416 -27.28 -15.68 14.63
CA ALA A 416 -28.02 -14.68 13.87
C ALA A 416 -27.77 -13.25 14.39
N HIS A 417 -27.65 -13.07 15.71
CA HIS A 417 -27.34 -11.78 16.32
C HIS A 417 -25.93 -11.33 15.94
N TYR A 418 -24.92 -12.19 16.11
CA TYR A 418 -23.54 -11.83 15.72
C TYR A 418 -23.40 -11.56 14.22
N LEU A 419 -24.13 -12.31 13.37
CA LEU A 419 -24.16 -12.07 11.94
C LEU A 419 -24.80 -10.72 11.58
N MET A 420 -25.91 -10.36 12.24
CA MET A 420 -26.57 -9.07 12.05
C MET A 420 -25.66 -7.92 12.44
N ILE A 421 -25.03 -7.97 13.61
CA ILE A 421 -24.07 -6.93 14.03
C ILE A 421 -22.88 -6.88 13.07
N GLY A 422 -22.36 -8.03 12.62
CA GLY A 422 -21.29 -8.08 11.64
C GLY A 422 -21.65 -7.36 10.34
N ARG A 423 -22.88 -7.54 9.85
CA ARG A 423 -23.37 -6.81 8.67
C ARG A 423 -23.46 -5.30 8.92
N LEU A 424 -23.87 -4.86 10.10
CA LEU A 424 -23.97 -3.42 10.44
C LEU A 424 -22.60 -2.74 10.64
N VAL A 425 -21.55 -3.49 10.95
CA VAL A 425 -20.19 -2.94 11.08
C VAL A 425 -19.63 -2.52 9.72
N ILE A 426 -20.00 -3.19 8.63
CA ILE A 426 -19.55 -2.87 7.27
C ILE A 426 -19.82 -1.40 6.90
N PRO A 427 -21.09 -0.91 6.88
CA PRO A 427 -21.37 0.48 6.53
C PRO A 427 -20.75 1.46 7.52
N LEU A 428 -20.60 1.09 8.80
CA LEU A 428 -19.92 1.94 9.79
C LEU A 428 -18.43 2.14 9.43
N THR A 429 -17.72 1.07 9.07
CA THR A 429 -16.31 1.17 8.64
C THR A 429 -16.15 1.99 7.37
N LEU A 430 -17.04 1.82 6.40
CA LEU A 430 -17.03 2.58 5.14
C LEU A 430 -17.37 4.05 5.36
N ALA A 431 -18.33 4.36 6.24
CA ALA A 431 -18.64 5.73 6.64
C ALA A 431 -17.46 6.42 7.32
N GLY A 432 -16.67 5.70 8.12
CA GLY A 432 -15.41 6.20 8.66
C GLY A 432 -14.42 6.58 7.56
N GLY A 433 -14.29 5.74 6.52
CA GLY A 433 -13.47 6.06 5.34
C GLY A 433 -13.95 7.32 4.62
N VAL A 434 -15.27 7.47 4.40
CA VAL A 434 -15.84 8.68 3.81
C VAL A 434 -15.54 9.92 4.65
N LEU A 435 -15.64 9.82 5.98
CA LEU A 435 -15.30 10.91 6.90
C LEU A 435 -13.87 11.38 6.70
N VAL A 436 -12.91 10.45 6.66
CA VAL A 436 -11.49 10.77 6.41
C VAL A 436 -11.31 11.40 5.03
N ALA A 437 -11.96 10.88 3.99
CA ALA A 437 -11.86 11.40 2.63
C ALA A 437 -12.37 12.84 2.47
N VAL A 438 -13.26 13.30 3.38
CA VAL A 438 -13.78 14.67 3.39
C VAL A 438 -12.87 15.63 4.15
N PHE A 439 -12.21 15.15 5.21
CA PHE A 439 -11.37 16.01 6.06
C PHE A 439 -9.90 16.05 5.65
N VAL A 440 -9.42 15.04 4.93
CA VAL A 440 -8.03 14.97 4.50
C VAL A 440 -7.93 15.39 3.04
N ASN A 441 -7.20 16.48 2.80
CA ASN A 441 -7.03 17.04 1.45
C ASN A 441 -5.82 16.43 0.71
N ASP A 442 -4.82 15.97 1.45
CA ASP A 442 -3.56 15.46 0.91
C ASP A 442 -3.45 13.92 1.09
N LEU A 443 -3.41 13.21 -0.04
CA LEU A 443 -3.30 11.76 -0.09
C LEU A 443 -1.91 11.26 0.37
N LEU A 444 -0.87 12.07 0.16
CA LEU A 444 0.52 11.76 0.47
C LEU A 444 0.77 11.81 1.99
N GLU A 445 0.02 12.62 2.74
CA GLU A 445 0.01 12.57 4.22
C GLU A 445 -0.52 11.24 4.77
N LEU A 446 -1.60 10.72 4.18
CA LEU A 446 -2.15 9.41 4.55
C LEU A 446 -1.15 8.29 4.27
N PHE A 447 -0.45 8.34 3.12
CA PHE A 447 0.50 7.32 2.70
C PHE A 447 1.69 7.12 3.65
N ARG A 448 2.17 8.17 4.34
CA ARG A 448 3.30 8.08 5.28
C ARG A 448 3.04 7.12 6.44
N TYR A 449 1.78 6.90 6.79
CA TYR A 449 1.40 6.03 7.91
C TYR A 449 1.31 4.54 7.54
N PHE A 450 1.13 4.18 6.26
CA PHE A 450 0.85 2.79 5.89
C PHE A 450 2.05 1.84 6.00
N ILE A 451 3.27 2.35 5.94
CA ILE A 451 4.48 1.49 5.91
C ILE A 451 4.92 1.10 7.32
N SER A 452 5.00 2.06 8.25
CA SER A 452 5.57 1.83 9.59
C SER A 452 4.56 1.30 10.62
N ILE A 453 3.26 1.57 10.46
CA ILE A 453 2.23 1.18 11.44
C ILE A 453 2.02 -0.34 11.54
N PRO A 454 1.89 -1.11 10.44
CA PRO A 454 1.74 -2.57 10.54
C PRO A 454 2.96 -3.28 11.13
N ALA A 455 4.15 -2.68 11.06
CA ALA A 455 5.40 -3.23 11.61
C ALA A 455 5.33 -3.44 13.12
N ILE A 456 4.50 -2.67 13.84
CA ILE A 456 4.30 -2.75 15.30
C ILE A 456 3.96 -4.17 15.74
N PHE A 457 3.06 -4.84 15.01
CA PHE A 457 2.64 -6.20 15.35
C PHE A 457 3.37 -7.26 14.53
N GLY A 458 3.91 -6.90 13.37
CA GLY A 458 4.55 -7.82 12.42
C GLY A 458 5.59 -8.75 13.04
N ALA A 459 6.53 -8.19 13.81
CA ALA A 459 7.58 -8.97 14.48
C ALA A 459 7.01 -9.99 15.49
N SER A 460 6.01 -9.60 16.28
CA SER A 460 5.37 -10.46 17.27
C SER A 460 4.61 -11.63 16.64
N ILE A 461 4.04 -11.41 15.46
CA ILE A 461 3.31 -12.44 14.71
C ILE A 461 4.31 -13.39 14.04
N TRP A 462 5.30 -12.88 13.29
CA TRP A 462 6.35 -13.69 12.70
C TRP A 462 7.03 -14.58 13.74
N LEU A 463 7.51 -13.98 14.82
CA LEU A 463 8.25 -14.70 15.86
C LEU A 463 7.35 -15.71 16.60
N GLY A 464 6.07 -15.40 16.85
CA GLY A 464 5.19 -16.32 17.54
C GLY A 464 4.76 -17.55 16.73
N PHE A 465 4.89 -17.52 15.40
CA PHE A 465 4.75 -18.69 14.53
C PHE A 465 5.99 -19.59 14.46
N ILE A 466 7.19 -19.07 14.79
CA ILE A 466 8.46 -19.81 14.61
C ILE A 466 9.25 -20.02 15.90
N TRP A 467 8.86 -19.39 17.01
CA TRP A 467 9.59 -19.45 18.27
C TRP A 467 8.67 -19.68 19.47
N ARG A 468 9.00 -20.69 20.28
CA ARG A 468 8.24 -21.06 21.49
C ARG A 468 8.45 -20.08 22.64
N GLY A 469 9.64 -19.50 22.75
CA GLY A 469 10.05 -18.66 23.87
C GLY A 469 9.34 -17.31 23.98
N LEU A 470 8.55 -16.93 22.98
CA LEU A 470 7.83 -15.66 22.97
C LEU A 470 6.74 -15.61 24.05
N THR A 471 6.83 -14.61 24.93
CA THR A 471 5.93 -14.46 26.08
C THR A 471 4.84 -13.41 25.83
N ARG A 472 3.73 -13.52 26.56
CA ARG A 472 2.62 -12.55 26.51
C ARG A 472 3.04 -11.14 26.92
N MET A 473 3.82 -11.02 28.01
CA MET A 473 4.28 -9.73 28.51
C MET A 473 5.27 -9.06 27.56
N ALA A 474 6.16 -9.83 26.92
CA ALA A 474 7.10 -9.31 25.94
C ALA A 474 6.38 -8.65 24.76
N VAL A 475 5.34 -9.31 24.23
CA VAL A 475 4.52 -8.75 23.15
C VAL A 475 3.80 -7.48 23.60
N MET A 476 3.19 -7.45 24.80
CA MET A 476 2.50 -6.25 25.29
C MET A 476 3.45 -5.06 25.45
N LEU A 477 4.63 -5.28 26.07
CA LEU A 477 5.62 -4.23 26.26
C LEU A 477 6.18 -3.74 24.92
N GLN A 478 6.52 -4.65 24.02
CA GLN A 478 7.02 -4.30 22.69
C GLN A 478 6.00 -3.49 21.90
N VAL A 479 4.72 -3.89 21.89
CA VAL A 479 3.66 -3.14 21.20
C VAL A 479 3.52 -1.74 21.79
N VAL A 480 3.47 -1.58 23.12
CA VAL A 480 3.36 -0.27 23.77
C VAL A 480 4.53 0.63 23.40
N ILE A 481 5.76 0.11 23.46
CA ILE A 481 6.96 0.88 23.12
C ILE A 481 6.99 1.26 21.63
N CYS A 482 6.63 0.34 20.73
CA CYS A 482 6.60 0.62 19.30
C CYS A 482 5.47 1.58 18.92
N VAL A 483 4.29 1.51 19.56
CA VAL A 483 3.24 2.53 19.39
C VAL A 483 3.74 3.90 19.87
N ALA A 484 4.46 3.95 20.99
CA ALA A 484 5.03 5.19 21.47
C ALA A 484 6.04 5.78 20.47
N ILE A 485 6.98 4.97 19.96
CA ILE A 485 8.06 5.45 19.07
C ILE A 485 7.54 5.73 17.65
N TYR A 486 6.65 4.92 17.09
CA TYR A 486 6.25 5.06 15.68
C TYR A 486 5.04 5.97 15.47
N ALA A 487 4.16 6.09 16.47
CA ALA A 487 2.90 6.83 16.34
C ALA A 487 2.79 8.02 17.31
N ILE A 488 3.12 7.87 18.60
CA ILE A 488 2.86 8.93 19.59
C ILE A 488 3.95 10.01 19.55
N ILE A 489 5.22 9.65 19.77
CA ILE A 489 6.34 10.59 19.88
C ILE A 489 6.51 11.41 18.58
N PRO A 490 6.49 10.83 17.37
CA PRO A 490 6.64 11.57 16.13
C PRO A 490 5.62 12.70 15.96
N ASN A 491 4.37 12.42 16.34
CA ASN A 491 3.26 13.36 16.22
C ASN A 491 3.23 14.37 17.37
N LEU A 492 3.48 13.90 18.60
CA LEU A 492 3.47 14.76 19.77
C LEU A 492 4.60 15.79 19.71
N PHE A 493 5.81 15.38 19.33
CA PHE A 493 6.95 16.30 19.21
C PHE A 493 6.72 17.24 18.01
N ALA A 494 6.28 16.74 16.86
CA ALA A 494 5.92 17.60 15.73
C ALA A 494 4.86 18.68 16.08
N ALA A 495 3.95 18.41 17.02
CA ALA A 495 2.94 19.36 17.47
C ALA A 495 3.41 20.32 18.58
N MET A 496 4.48 20.01 19.31
CA MET A 496 4.92 20.79 20.47
C MET A 496 5.98 21.83 20.11
N ASP A 497 5.65 23.11 20.32
CA ASP A 497 6.52 24.24 19.97
C ASP A 497 7.92 24.19 20.57
N TRP A 498 8.05 23.72 21.82
CA TRP A 498 9.36 23.63 22.47
C TRP A 498 10.31 22.69 21.71
N SER A 499 9.79 21.59 21.16
CA SER A 499 10.63 20.60 20.49
C SER A 499 10.97 21.01 19.05
N ARG A 500 10.09 21.77 18.40
CA ARG A 500 10.36 22.32 17.06
C ARG A 500 11.44 23.39 17.07
N HIS A 501 11.71 24.01 18.22
CA HIS A 501 12.73 25.06 18.37
C HIS A 501 13.96 24.62 19.17
N ASP A 502 14.00 23.37 19.63
CA ASP A 502 15.13 22.85 20.39
C ASP A 502 16.39 22.75 19.51
N PRO A 503 17.50 23.42 19.86
CA PRO A 503 18.72 23.41 19.04
C PRO A 503 19.30 22.01 18.81
N GLY A 504 19.08 21.06 19.73
CA GLY A 504 19.51 19.67 19.60
C GLY A 504 18.69 18.92 18.54
N PHE A 505 17.37 19.15 18.49
CA PHE A 505 16.50 18.55 17.48
C PHE A 505 16.60 19.20 16.10
N LEU A 506 17.09 20.44 16.04
CA LEU A 506 17.36 21.16 14.79
C LEU A 506 18.70 20.79 14.14
N ALA A 507 19.38 19.75 14.64
CA ALA A 507 20.63 19.27 14.07
C ALA A 507 20.46 18.84 12.60
N MET A 508 21.43 19.23 11.78
CA MET A 508 21.49 18.90 10.35
C MET A 508 22.78 18.16 10.02
N THR A 509 22.76 17.35 8.96
CA THR A 509 23.95 16.73 8.40
C THR A 509 24.88 17.79 7.82
N ARG A 510 26.16 17.47 7.70
CA ARG A 510 27.12 18.32 6.99
C ARG A 510 26.84 18.25 5.49
N ALA A 511 27.09 19.36 4.79
CA ALA A 511 27.11 19.33 3.33
C ALA A 511 28.18 18.34 2.87
N GLN A 512 27.84 17.51 1.88
CA GLN A 512 28.76 16.52 1.32
C GLN A 512 28.92 16.79 -0.16
N THR A 513 30.16 16.69 -0.64
CA THR A 513 30.44 16.75 -2.07
C THR A 513 30.69 15.33 -2.54
N ILE A 514 29.82 14.82 -3.41
CA ILE A 514 29.96 13.48 -3.99
C ILE A 514 30.42 13.61 -5.45
N GLU A 515 31.34 12.74 -5.85
CA GLU A 515 31.73 12.58 -7.24
C GLU A 515 30.87 11.46 -7.83
N VAL A 516 30.07 11.80 -8.85
CA VAL A 516 29.14 10.87 -9.51
C VAL A 516 29.61 10.66 -10.94
N ASP A 517 29.86 9.41 -11.29
CA ASP A 517 30.14 9.01 -12.65
C ASP A 517 28.83 9.01 -13.46
N GLU A 518 28.72 9.94 -14.40
CA GLU A 518 27.56 10.06 -15.28
C GLU A 518 27.95 9.80 -16.74
N PRO A 519 27.07 9.22 -17.56
CA PRO A 519 27.31 9.13 -18.99
C PRO A 519 27.33 10.52 -19.61
N ALA A 520 28.37 10.82 -20.39
CA ALA A 520 28.54 12.10 -21.06
C ALA A 520 27.38 12.38 -22.03
N LEU A 521 26.80 13.56 -21.94
CA LEU A 521 25.74 14.01 -22.85
C LEU A 521 26.35 14.54 -24.15
N ALA A 522 25.52 14.71 -25.18
CA ALA A 522 25.94 15.36 -26.44
C ALA A 522 26.56 16.74 -26.20
N THR A 523 26.09 17.46 -25.19
CA THR A 523 26.63 18.76 -24.76
C THR A 523 28.01 18.64 -24.11
N ASP A 524 28.33 17.54 -23.44
CA ASP A 524 29.64 17.31 -22.84
C ASP A 524 30.69 16.96 -23.90
N VAL A 525 30.30 16.20 -24.93
CA VAL A 525 31.15 15.95 -26.10
C VAL A 525 31.40 17.23 -26.88
N ALA A 526 30.35 18.03 -27.12
CA ALA A 526 30.48 19.33 -27.78
C ALA A 526 31.35 20.31 -26.98
N ALA A 527 31.37 20.20 -25.66
CA ALA A 527 32.22 20.98 -24.77
C ALA A 527 33.64 20.39 -24.59
N GLY A 528 33.98 19.28 -25.27
CA GLY A 528 35.27 18.61 -25.16
C GLY A 528 35.53 17.91 -23.82
N ARG A 529 34.50 17.74 -22.99
CA ARG A 529 34.58 17.04 -21.69
C ARG A 529 34.55 15.51 -21.83
N ALA A 530 34.15 15.01 -23.00
CA ALA A 530 34.14 13.59 -23.36
C ALA A 530 34.41 13.44 -24.86
N LEU A 531 34.94 12.28 -25.27
CA LEU A 531 35.19 11.95 -26.67
C LEU A 531 33.94 11.41 -27.38
N ARG A 532 33.02 10.80 -26.63
CA ARG A 532 31.77 10.24 -27.16
C ARG A 532 30.63 10.32 -26.15
N VAL A 533 29.40 10.40 -26.65
CA VAL A 533 28.19 10.37 -25.83
C VAL A 533 28.12 9.01 -25.14
N GLY A 534 27.88 9.01 -23.84
CA GLY A 534 27.89 7.81 -23.00
C GLY A 534 29.23 7.45 -22.38
N GLU A 535 30.30 8.21 -22.63
CA GLU A 535 31.56 8.05 -21.89
C GLU A 535 31.38 8.49 -20.43
N SER A 536 31.90 7.72 -19.47
CA SER A 536 31.76 8.03 -18.04
C SER A 536 32.59 9.26 -17.70
N ILE A 537 31.92 10.31 -17.21
CA ILE A 537 32.54 11.54 -16.71
C ILE A 537 32.23 11.71 -15.23
N ALA A 538 33.26 12.03 -14.45
CA ALA A 538 33.12 12.30 -13.04
C ALA A 538 32.59 13.74 -12.84
N ARG A 539 31.39 13.87 -12.26
CA ARG A 539 30.81 15.16 -11.88
C ARG A 539 30.79 15.32 -10.37
N VAL A 540 31.31 16.45 -9.92
CA VAL A 540 31.26 16.87 -8.52
C VAL A 540 29.90 17.51 -8.26
N ARG A 541 29.13 16.94 -7.32
CA ARG A 541 27.80 17.44 -6.95
C ARG A 541 27.72 17.67 -5.45
N GLU A 542 27.24 18.85 -5.06
CA GLU A 542 26.99 19.17 -3.65
C GLU A 542 25.63 18.61 -3.22
N VAL A 543 25.66 17.80 -2.17
CA VAL A 543 24.48 17.28 -1.47
C VAL A 543 24.16 18.24 -0.32
N PRO A 544 22.97 18.87 -0.31
CA PRO A 544 22.61 19.82 0.74
C PRO A 544 22.46 19.13 2.10
N PRO A 545 22.74 19.85 3.20
CA PRO A 545 22.41 19.42 4.56
C PRO A 545 20.96 18.93 4.69
N ALA A 546 20.77 17.78 5.32
CA ALA A 546 19.45 17.23 5.64
C ALA A 546 19.18 17.35 7.15
N ALA A 547 17.92 17.53 7.53
CA ALA A 547 17.52 17.47 8.93
C ALA A 547 17.66 16.04 9.49
N ILE A 548 18.18 15.92 10.72
CA ILE A 548 18.41 14.63 11.36
C ILE A 548 17.15 14.14 12.08
N PHE A 549 16.58 14.97 12.96
CA PHE A 549 15.47 14.58 13.84
C PHE A 549 14.08 15.03 13.35
N PHE A 550 14.01 15.90 12.34
CA PHE A 550 12.76 16.29 11.68
C PHE A 550 12.82 15.95 10.19
N ASP A 551 11.68 15.86 9.51
CA ASP A 551 11.64 15.72 8.05
C ASP A 551 12.36 16.89 7.36
N GLN A 552 12.19 18.11 7.88
CA GLN A 552 12.84 19.32 7.38
C GLN A 552 13.17 20.28 8.53
N VAL A 553 14.21 21.10 8.33
CA VAL A 553 14.53 22.24 9.19
C VAL A 553 14.63 23.47 8.30
N ALA A 554 13.81 24.46 8.59
CA ALA A 554 13.76 25.71 7.85
C ALA A 554 13.82 26.90 8.82
N ARG A 555 13.96 28.11 8.30
CA ARG A 555 13.79 29.34 9.10
C ARG A 555 12.31 29.70 9.17
N GLU A 556 11.87 30.23 10.31
CA GLU A 556 10.49 30.74 10.44
C GLU A 556 10.19 31.85 9.43
N ASN A 557 11.16 32.76 9.24
CA ASN A 557 11.14 33.76 8.18
C ASN A 557 12.27 33.49 7.17
N PRO A 558 11.95 32.96 5.98
CA PRO A 558 12.94 32.70 4.93
C PRO A 558 13.71 33.94 4.45
N ALA A 559 13.13 35.14 4.59
CA ALA A 559 13.74 36.39 4.14
C ALA A 559 14.74 36.98 5.15
N ASP A 560 14.76 36.50 6.40
CA ASP A 560 15.66 36.95 7.45
C ASP A 560 16.68 35.86 7.81
N PRO A 561 17.97 36.01 7.43
CA PRO A 561 19.02 35.07 7.80
C PRO A 561 19.28 34.95 9.31
N ALA A 562 18.79 35.89 10.13
CA ALA A 562 18.87 35.84 11.59
C ALA A 562 17.63 35.17 12.23
N SER A 563 16.58 34.90 11.45
CA SER A 563 15.36 34.26 11.94
C SER A 563 15.65 32.87 12.53
N PRO A 564 15.01 32.52 13.66
CA PRO A 564 15.17 31.23 14.29
C PRO A 564 14.79 30.10 13.33
N ARG A 565 15.44 28.96 13.53
CA ARG A 565 15.13 27.73 12.79
C ARG A 565 14.01 26.99 13.51
N VAL A 566 13.18 26.31 12.72
CA VAL A 566 12.05 25.52 13.16
C VAL A 566 12.06 24.15 12.47
N GLY A 567 11.78 23.12 13.24
CA GLY A 567 11.58 21.76 12.76
C GLY A 567 10.19 21.62 12.14
N LEU A 568 10.13 21.08 10.92
CA LEU A 568 8.91 20.90 10.16
C LEU A 568 8.68 19.43 9.81
N GLY A 569 7.42 19.04 9.76
CA GLY A 569 6.99 17.68 9.44
C GLY A 569 7.17 16.71 10.61
N ARG A 570 7.31 15.43 10.29
CA ARG A 570 7.38 14.34 11.29
C ARG A 570 8.68 14.42 12.08
N PHE A 571 8.60 14.17 13.38
CA PHE A 571 9.79 13.92 14.20
C PHE A 571 10.27 12.47 14.06
N ASN A 572 11.56 12.28 13.78
CA ASN A 572 12.21 10.99 13.53
C ASN A 572 12.63 10.32 14.84
N ALA A 573 11.64 9.85 15.60
CA ALA A 573 11.85 9.20 16.88
C ALA A 573 12.79 7.99 16.81
N GLU A 574 12.85 7.29 15.68
CA GLU A 574 13.77 6.16 15.46
C GLU A 574 15.23 6.61 15.53
N ILE A 575 15.56 7.70 14.83
CA ILE A 575 16.91 8.29 14.83
C ILE A 575 17.25 8.87 16.20
N TRP A 576 16.27 9.46 16.87
CA TRP A 576 16.41 9.95 18.25
C TRP A 576 16.75 8.81 19.22
N VAL A 577 16.03 7.69 19.19
CA VAL A 577 16.35 6.52 20.02
C VAL A 577 17.72 5.96 19.68
N LEU A 578 18.08 5.88 18.40
CA LEU A 578 19.43 5.45 18.00
C LEU A 578 20.50 6.40 18.56
N SER A 579 20.29 7.71 18.58
CA SER A 579 21.25 8.67 19.13
C SER A 579 21.58 8.45 20.61
N TRP A 580 20.67 7.84 21.40
CA TRP A 580 20.90 7.51 22.80
C TRP A 580 22.02 6.47 23.00
N PHE A 581 22.30 5.67 21.97
CA PHE A 581 23.39 4.69 21.97
C PHE A 581 24.73 5.29 21.51
N GLY A 582 24.82 6.62 21.37
CA GLY A 582 26.06 7.33 21.03
C GLY A 582 26.35 7.44 19.54
N PHE A 583 25.39 7.14 18.66
CA PHE A 583 25.55 7.32 17.22
C PHE A 583 25.47 8.82 16.84
N ASP A 584 26.49 9.34 16.14
CA ASP A 584 26.47 10.68 15.55
C ASP A 584 26.08 10.58 14.06
N PHE A 585 25.05 11.34 13.67
CA PHE A 585 24.51 11.31 12.31
C PHE A 585 24.92 12.52 11.46
N ARG A 586 25.80 13.39 11.96
CA ARG A 586 26.20 14.61 11.24
C ARG A 586 26.94 14.34 9.93
N GLU A 587 27.55 13.17 9.77
CA GLU A 587 28.24 12.76 8.53
C GLU A 587 27.44 11.74 7.71
N THR A 588 26.20 11.47 8.11
CA THR A 588 25.32 10.52 7.43
C THR A 588 24.61 11.20 6.28
N SER A 589 24.52 10.54 5.12
CA SER A 589 23.73 11.04 4.00
C SER A 589 22.22 10.97 4.29
N ARG A 590 21.43 11.79 3.60
CA ARG A 590 19.96 11.78 3.73
C ARG A 590 19.36 10.39 3.45
N SER A 591 19.84 9.70 2.41
CA SER A 591 19.36 8.35 2.06
C SER A 591 19.62 7.34 3.18
N TRP A 592 20.79 7.42 3.83
CA TRP A 592 21.09 6.57 4.99
C TRP A 592 20.25 6.93 6.22
N LEU A 593 19.98 8.21 6.49
CA LEU A 593 19.05 8.57 7.58
C LEU A 593 17.68 7.91 7.40
N VAL A 594 17.15 7.93 6.17
CA VAL A 594 15.90 7.25 5.85
C VAL A 594 16.04 5.73 5.98
N ALA A 595 17.13 5.15 5.49
CA ALA A 595 17.38 3.71 5.59
C ALA A 595 17.47 3.24 7.06
N LEU A 596 18.17 3.99 7.93
CA LEU A 596 18.28 3.69 9.36
C LEU A 596 16.92 3.63 10.06
N ARG A 597 15.99 4.53 9.70
CA ARG A 597 14.61 4.49 10.22
C ARG A 597 13.92 3.18 9.84
N PHE A 598 13.99 2.77 8.57
CA PHE A 598 13.38 1.51 8.14
C PHE A 598 14.07 0.27 8.72
N PHE A 599 15.39 0.28 8.88
CA PHE A 599 16.10 -0.80 9.59
C PHE A 599 15.69 -0.87 11.05
N PHE A 600 15.51 0.29 11.71
CA PHE A 600 14.98 0.35 13.06
C PHE A 600 13.59 -0.27 13.12
N ASP A 601 12.67 0.15 12.25
CA ASP A 601 11.31 -0.39 12.14
C ASP A 601 11.31 -1.92 11.94
N ALA A 602 12.25 -2.44 11.15
CA ALA A 602 12.38 -3.86 10.86
C ALA A 602 12.97 -4.68 12.02
N LEU A 603 13.99 -4.16 12.72
CA LEU A 603 14.82 -4.95 13.64
C LEU A 603 14.54 -4.68 15.11
N PHE A 604 14.28 -3.42 15.48
CA PHE A 604 14.09 -3.00 16.87
C PHE A 604 12.95 -3.75 17.57
N PRO A 605 11.79 -4.03 16.94
CA PRO A 605 10.75 -4.84 17.56
C PRO A 605 11.25 -6.23 17.97
N PHE A 606 12.08 -6.90 17.16
CA PHE A 606 12.63 -8.21 17.52
C PHE A 606 13.59 -8.13 18.71
N VAL A 607 14.43 -7.09 18.77
CA VAL A 607 15.33 -6.85 19.92
C VAL A 607 14.53 -6.76 21.21
N LEU A 608 13.45 -5.96 21.22
CA LEU A 608 12.55 -5.86 22.38
C LEU A 608 11.89 -7.20 22.73
N LEU A 609 11.42 -7.95 21.73
CA LEU A 609 10.78 -9.24 21.97
C LEU A 609 11.74 -10.26 22.60
N PHE A 610 12.98 -10.37 22.12
CA PHE A 610 13.97 -11.27 22.73
C PHE A 610 14.34 -10.84 24.15
N LEU A 611 14.61 -9.54 24.34
CA LEU A 611 14.98 -8.98 25.64
C LEU A 611 13.87 -9.18 26.68
N PHE A 612 12.64 -8.80 26.37
CA PHE A 612 11.54 -8.97 27.32
C PHE A 612 11.11 -10.42 27.49
N SER A 613 11.23 -11.27 26.46
CA SER A 613 10.91 -12.69 26.61
C SER A 613 11.88 -13.39 27.57
N ALA A 614 13.14 -12.96 27.62
CA ALA A 614 14.12 -13.47 28.58
C ALA A 614 13.80 -13.04 30.03
N LEU A 615 13.10 -11.92 30.22
CA LEU A 615 12.81 -11.31 31.53
C LEU A 615 11.41 -11.62 32.07
N THR A 616 10.54 -12.26 31.30
CA THR A 616 9.11 -12.38 31.64
C THR A 616 8.64 -13.82 31.70
N ALA A 617 7.53 -14.04 32.41
CA ALA A 617 6.99 -15.38 32.60
C ALA A 617 6.54 -16.02 31.27
N PRO A 618 6.89 -17.30 31.02
CA PRO A 618 6.48 -18.01 29.82
C PRO A 618 4.96 -18.25 29.79
N VAL A 619 4.41 -18.40 28.59
CA VAL A 619 3.02 -18.82 28.40
C VAL A 619 2.85 -20.27 28.86
N ALA A 620 1.67 -20.64 29.37
CA ALA A 620 1.35 -21.99 29.82
C ALA A 620 1.80 -23.05 28.77
N PRO A 621 2.66 -24.03 29.13
CA PRO A 621 3.23 -24.98 28.18
C PRO A 621 2.18 -25.72 27.34
N ALA A 622 1.06 -26.12 27.96
CA ALA A 622 -0.04 -26.81 27.30
C ALA A 622 -0.68 -25.97 26.17
N ALA A 623 -0.83 -24.65 26.37
CA ALA A 623 -1.38 -23.77 25.34
C ALA A 623 -0.40 -23.62 24.16
N VAL A 624 0.89 -23.49 24.44
CA VAL A 624 1.96 -23.40 23.43
C VAL A 624 2.06 -24.70 22.63
N GLU A 625 2.05 -25.85 23.31
CA GLU A 625 2.06 -27.17 22.67
C GLU A 625 0.83 -27.38 21.79
N ARG A 626 -0.36 -27.05 22.27
CA ARG A 626 -1.59 -27.15 21.48
C ARG A 626 -1.53 -26.28 20.22
N PHE A 627 -1.06 -25.03 20.34
CA PHE A 627 -0.90 -24.13 19.19
C PHE A 627 0.06 -24.70 18.14
N PHE A 628 1.25 -25.15 18.56
CA PHE A 628 2.22 -25.71 17.61
C PHE A 628 1.80 -27.07 17.05
N ALA A 629 1.14 -27.92 17.83
CA ALA A 629 0.55 -29.16 17.33
C ALA A 629 -0.48 -28.89 16.22
N LYS A 630 -1.33 -27.86 16.40
CA LYS A 630 -2.26 -27.41 15.35
C LYS A 630 -1.52 -26.87 14.13
N LEU A 631 -0.53 -25.99 14.32
CA LEU A 631 0.26 -25.39 13.25
C LEU A 631 1.03 -26.42 12.42
N ARG A 632 1.48 -27.52 13.03
CA ARG A 632 2.19 -28.59 12.34
C ARG A 632 1.25 -29.55 11.61
N THR A 633 -0.02 -29.61 11.99
CA THR A 633 -0.99 -30.56 11.44
C THR A 633 -1.59 -30.06 10.12
N PRO A 634 -1.34 -30.75 8.99
CA PRO A 634 -1.87 -30.36 7.69
C PRO A 634 -3.40 -30.35 7.67
N VAL A 635 -3.99 -29.41 6.94
CA VAL A 635 -5.45 -29.31 6.78
C VAL A 635 -5.99 -30.48 5.97
N GLN A 636 -7.03 -31.13 6.49
CA GLN A 636 -7.66 -32.29 5.84
C GLN A 636 -8.84 -31.89 4.93
N PRO A 637 -9.21 -32.72 3.95
CA PRO A 637 -10.27 -32.40 2.98
C PRO A 637 -11.67 -32.26 3.57
N THR A 638 -11.97 -32.98 4.67
CA THR A 638 -13.28 -32.95 5.32
C THR A 638 -13.14 -32.50 6.78
N ALA A 639 -14.17 -31.83 7.30
CA ALA A 639 -14.16 -31.32 8.67
C ALA A 639 -13.99 -32.44 9.71
N ALA A 640 -14.56 -33.62 9.47
CA ALA A 640 -14.44 -34.77 10.37
C ALA A 640 -13.00 -35.32 10.40
N LEU A 641 -12.36 -35.45 9.24
CA LEU A 641 -10.95 -35.88 9.17
C LEU A 641 -10.01 -34.83 9.78
N ASP A 642 -10.30 -33.55 9.57
CA ASP A 642 -9.49 -32.46 10.12
C ASP A 642 -9.56 -32.43 11.65
N ALA A 643 -10.77 -32.60 12.22
CA ALA A 643 -10.96 -32.73 13.65
C ALA A 643 -10.21 -33.94 14.22
N ALA A 644 -10.32 -35.11 13.58
CA ALA A 644 -9.60 -36.31 14.01
C ALA A 644 -8.08 -36.14 13.94
N ALA A 645 -7.55 -35.51 12.89
CA ALA A 645 -6.13 -35.25 12.74
C ALA A 645 -5.59 -34.29 13.81
N LEU A 646 -6.38 -33.30 14.21
CA LEU A 646 -6.06 -32.37 15.29
C LEU A 646 -6.09 -33.04 16.65
N GLU A 647 -7.13 -33.82 16.97
CA GLU A 647 -7.19 -34.56 18.23
C GLU A 647 -6.01 -35.52 18.37
N GLY A 648 -5.65 -36.22 17.29
CA GLY A 648 -4.43 -37.04 17.27
C GLY A 648 -3.14 -36.23 17.48
N ALA A 649 -3.07 -35.00 16.96
CA ALA A 649 -1.92 -34.11 17.18
C ALA A 649 -1.85 -33.58 18.61
N TYR A 650 -3.00 -33.35 19.26
CA TYR A 650 -3.06 -32.89 20.64
C TYR A 650 -2.73 -34.01 21.62
N ALA A 651 -3.06 -35.26 21.28
CA ALA A 651 -2.71 -36.44 22.07
C ALA A 651 -1.20 -36.74 22.03
N ASP A 652 -0.55 -36.53 20.89
CA ASP A 652 0.92 -36.64 20.75
C ASP A 652 1.52 -35.40 20.06
N PRO A 653 1.76 -34.31 20.81
CA PRO A 653 2.32 -33.07 20.26
C PRO A 653 3.76 -33.20 19.76
N ARG A 654 4.51 -34.21 20.24
CA ARG A 654 5.94 -34.39 19.92
C ARG A 654 6.17 -35.22 18.66
N ARG A 655 5.13 -35.81 18.05
CA ARG A 655 5.23 -36.59 16.81
C ARG A 655 5.95 -35.91 15.63
N PHE A 656 6.02 -34.58 15.64
CA PHE A 656 6.62 -33.76 14.58
C PHE A 656 7.98 -33.14 14.98
N GLU A 657 8.57 -33.55 16.10
CA GLU A 657 9.78 -32.91 16.62
C GLU A 657 11.01 -33.18 15.72
N ASP A 658 11.10 -34.38 15.15
CA ASP A 658 12.21 -34.78 14.25
C ASP A 658 12.15 -34.10 12.87
N ASP A 659 10.97 -33.57 12.51
CA ASP A 659 10.75 -32.83 11.27
C ASP A 659 11.25 -31.38 11.35
N LYS A 660 11.66 -30.91 12.53
CA LYS A 660 12.28 -29.58 12.71
C LYS A 660 13.67 -29.52 12.09
N ILE A 661 14.06 -28.33 11.62
CA ILE A 661 15.45 -28.03 11.25
C ILE A 661 16.37 -28.13 12.47
N PHE A 662 15.88 -27.69 13.63
CA PHE A 662 16.60 -27.71 14.91
C PHE A 662 15.84 -28.53 15.96
N PRO A 663 15.93 -29.87 15.92
CA PRO A 663 15.25 -30.75 16.88
C PRO A 663 15.63 -30.43 18.33
N GLY A 664 14.67 -30.46 19.26
CA GLY A 664 14.89 -30.18 20.68
C GLY A 664 15.11 -28.70 21.03
N SER A 665 15.16 -27.81 20.05
CA SER A 665 15.25 -26.37 20.27
C SER A 665 13.88 -25.71 20.46
N ALA A 666 13.88 -24.48 20.97
CA ALA A 666 12.69 -23.64 21.04
C ALA A 666 12.22 -23.11 19.67
N TRP A 667 12.95 -23.39 18.58
CA TRP A 667 12.59 -22.98 17.23
C TRP A 667 11.68 -24.01 16.58
N GLU A 668 10.67 -23.51 15.88
CA GLU A 668 9.56 -24.26 15.28
C GLU A 668 9.61 -24.23 13.75
N VAL A 669 10.82 -24.09 13.21
CA VAL A 669 11.07 -24.08 11.78
C VAL A 669 11.18 -25.53 11.29
N MET A 670 10.25 -25.93 10.43
CA MET A 670 10.18 -27.27 9.85
C MET A 670 11.17 -27.41 8.68
N LYS A 671 11.69 -28.62 8.45
CA LYS A 671 12.50 -28.94 7.27
C LYS A 671 11.67 -28.69 6.00
N PRO A 672 12.17 -27.92 5.03
CA PRO A 672 11.44 -27.64 3.80
C PRO A 672 11.23 -28.93 2.99
N GLY A 673 10.00 -29.16 2.56
CA GLY A 673 9.67 -30.27 1.65
C GLY A 673 10.03 -29.96 0.20
N ARG A 674 9.94 -30.95 -0.68
CA ARG A 674 10.12 -30.76 -2.14
C ARG A 674 9.20 -29.68 -2.71
N ILE A 675 7.96 -29.65 -2.23
CA ILE A 675 6.96 -28.64 -2.63
C ILE A 675 7.38 -27.23 -2.18
N ASP A 676 8.06 -27.09 -1.04
CA ASP A 676 8.51 -25.78 -0.57
C ASP A 676 9.70 -25.27 -1.40
N TYR A 677 10.64 -26.13 -1.78
CA TYR A 677 11.70 -25.75 -2.72
C TYR A 677 11.15 -25.33 -4.08
N LEU A 678 10.17 -26.06 -4.62
CA LEU A 678 9.53 -25.72 -5.89
C LEU A 678 8.71 -24.42 -5.79
N GLY A 679 7.93 -24.24 -4.72
CA GLY A 679 7.08 -23.07 -4.53
C GLY A 679 7.87 -21.80 -4.22
N PHE A 680 8.72 -21.83 -3.19
CA PHE A 680 9.53 -20.69 -2.79
C PHE A 680 10.63 -20.39 -3.83
N GLY A 681 11.36 -21.42 -4.28
CA GLY A 681 12.38 -21.27 -5.33
C GLY A 681 11.80 -20.83 -6.67
N GLY A 682 10.67 -21.44 -7.08
CA GLY A 682 9.93 -21.02 -8.28
C GLY A 682 9.41 -19.59 -8.19
N SER A 683 9.04 -19.12 -7.00
CA SER A 683 8.66 -17.72 -6.78
C SER A 683 9.83 -16.76 -7.03
N TRP A 684 11.05 -17.12 -6.64
CA TRP A 684 12.24 -16.31 -6.97
C TRP A 684 12.56 -16.29 -8.47
N VAL A 685 12.30 -17.39 -9.19
CA VAL A 685 12.37 -17.38 -10.66
C VAL A 685 11.35 -16.41 -11.24
N LEU A 686 10.12 -16.37 -10.72
CA LEU A 686 9.12 -15.39 -11.15
C LEU A 686 9.53 -13.93 -10.85
N VAL A 687 10.23 -13.67 -9.75
CA VAL A 687 10.85 -12.35 -9.49
C VAL A 687 11.81 -11.99 -10.63
N GLY A 688 12.71 -12.92 -10.99
CA GLY A 688 13.64 -12.73 -12.11
C GLY A 688 12.93 -12.50 -13.45
N VAL A 689 11.84 -13.23 -13.71
CA VAL A 689 11.02 -13.04 -14.92
C VAL A 689 10.38 -11.65 -14.96
N VAL A 690 9.81 -11.16 -13.87
CA VAL A 690 9.21 -9.82 -13.82
C VAL A 690 10.28 -8.73 -14.06
N VAL A 691 11.44 -8.84 -13.42
CA VAL A 691 12.56 -7.91 -13.63
C VAL A 691 13.07 -7.97 -15.08
N LEU A 692 13.19 -9.18 -15.65
CA LEU A 692 13.57 -9.36 -17.04
C LEU A 692 12.55 -8.74 -18.01
N LEU A 693 11.26 -8.90 -17.75
CA LEU A 693 10.21 -8.30 -18.58
C LEU A 693 10.21 -6.77 -18.50
N LEU A 694 10.46 -6.21 -17.31
CA LEU A 694 10.65 -4.77 -17.14
C LEU A 694 11.86 -4.27 -17.95
N TRP A 695 12.99 -4.95 -17.81
CA TRP A 695 14.20 -4.64 -18.58
C TRP A 695 13.96 -4.75 -20.08
N LEU A 696 13.30 -5.81 -20.54
CA LEU A 696 12.99 -6.02 -21.95
C LEU A 696 12.06 -4.92 -22.48
N MET A 697 10.98 -4.58 -21.76
CA MET A 697 10.06 -3.50 -22.13
C MET A 697 10.76 -2.16 -22.39
N VAL A 698 11.79 -1.86 -21.60
CA VAL A 698 12.57 -0.61 -21.63
C VAL A 698 13.66 -0.63 -22.71
N ASN A 699 14.04 -1.81 -23.21
CA ASN A 699 15.09 -1.98 -24.21
C ASN A 699 14.55 -2.33 -25.61
N ILE A 700 13.24 -2.53 -25.78
CA ILE A 700 12.62 -2.65 -27.10
C ILE A 700 12.71 -1.28 -27.78
N ARG A 701 13.35 -1.23 -28.95
CA ARG A 701 13.41 -0.04 -29.81
C ARG A 701 12.62 -0.27 -31.08
#